data_AF-A0A416W071-F1
#
_entry.id   AF-A0A416W071-F1
#
_cell.length_a   1.000
_cell.length_b   1.000
_cell.length_c   1.000
_cell.angle_alpha   90.00
_cell.angle_beta   90.00
_cell.angle_gamma   90.00
#
_symmetry.space_group_name_H-M   'P 1'
#
loop_
_entity.id
_entity.type
_entity.pdbx_description
1 polymer ?
#
loop_
_entity_poly.entity_id
_entity_poly.type
_entity_poly.pdbx_seq_one_letter_code
_entity_poly.pdbx_strand_id
1 'polypeptide(L)'
;MLKISHLTRLFFSGILLLTFSGVFGQEQEDRLLQLMKQELKYNMEELKKQESVPYYMNMRAMDDYTITVVSSFGAVTSANENRMRTLVPQIRLGSPDLDNFKYNMQGGIAGPNAQGAQGVILPLDDHATDAIREAIWREILQRYEFARNMYDQAKTRATVSVEDEDKAPCFSEAPVEHYYEAPLAVGRQKMDIKRAWEQRMDEVSAVFKSCPALREGSASFSFQVLRTYFVNSEGSVVVQNRVSTRVMLMASLKAADGMELPLNMDYFAYTPDELPDNDRMIADAQDMIKRLMALRDAPVADPYTGPAILSGPASGVFFHEIFGHRLEGHRLKSGGQTFKKMVGEQVLPAEFQVYCAPLLKRYANTDLYGHYVYDDEGVKARRVDNVVNGVLKEFLMSRVPLDGFPASNGHGRTSGGGDPVSRQSNLIIETTRPYAEDELRAMLVAEAQKQGKEYGYYFRTVTSGFTYTGEGGSLNSFNVTPLEVYRVFVDGRPDQLVRGVDMIGTPLSMFSNITAAGNEPSVFTGVCGAESGWVPVTASSPTIFVSQIETQRRAQARDIAPILPSPKPEEFTDKDTDKVIFAAMRSEQERNNAALILPGGPKPYYISYTVARYRRFQVVGSLGGLFHSSVSPWQMNGGVQVILGDYQNNSDVSYMDQIAPAQLPSEVDYDVIRRGLWESSDMMYKYALGAMAQKTNYLQQNPKSPDEATLADMQQLPAVTRLQEREVKYEIDLAGLQQLVTEVSAVFKEYKDIYNSSVSVSGTEVDLYRLTTEGVQLKSPGGFVNISVSAEARADDGSNVGDSFSLSLLNPAEIPSIEQLKERVKAFAEGLLQLKAAPPVAEYYNGPIMFEGGAVATILANNLLYRGGLIASRTLTPTRGGLVDQFGSKIMDNRLTIKNYTAMKEYNGIPLYGYYEVDGEGVTPEAEMTLVEKGVFKKMLNGRTPTLQALETTGSARFILSPQSPTVTTGTGTIHVQVEKGTSHEKMKKMLIKAAKEAGQSCAYIVRGIAGSALVVYRVDLKDGKETRVRTTGFRMPDLTKLQKIMAISSKEEVMNYLPNYYPASMIYPAGMIVDGLVIEKATPKPVKEPALKVPRQREQE
;
A
#
# COMPACT_ATOMS: atom_id res chain seq x y z
N MET A 1 16.47 63.51 -31.37
CA MET A 1 15.68 64.10 -30.26
C MET A 1 14.28 63.52 -30.30
N LEU A 2 13.96 62.55 -29.43
CA LEU A 2 12.60 62.22 -29.04
C LEU A 2 12.61 62.11 -27.51
N LYS A 3 12.08 63.15 -26.85
CA LYS A 3 11.94 63.18 -25.38
C LYS A 3 10.82 62.22 -25.00
N ILE A 4 11.17 61.02 -24.56
CA ILE A 4 10.26 60.15 -23.81
C ILE A 4 10.03 60.86 -22.46
N SER A 5 8.78 61.18 -22.15
CA SER A 5 8.44 62.01 -20.99
C SER A 5 8.69 61.26 -19.68
N HIS A 6 8.97 62.00 -18.61
CA HIS A 6 9.14 61.46 -17.25
C HIS A 6 7.93 60.60 -16.80
N LEU A 7 6.74 60.85 -17.36
CA LEU A 7 5.53 60.07 -17.10
C LEU A 7 5.63 58.62 -17.61
N THR A 8 6.30 58.37 -18.74
CA THR A 8 6.40 57.02 -19.32
C THR A 8 7.37 56.13 -18.51
N ARG A 9 8.42 56.72 -17.92
CA ARG A 9 9.31 56.01 -16.96
C ARG A 9 8.62 55.73 -15.62
N LEU A 10 7.81 56.66 -15.11
CA LEU A 10 7.01 56.45 -13.89
C LEU A 10 5.90 55.42 -14.10
N PHE A 11 5.32 55.34 -15.31
CA PHE A 11 4.30 54.34 -15.64
C PHE A 11 4.91 52.93 -15.76
N PHE A 12 6.08 52.77 -16.39
CA PHE A 12 6.79 51.49 -16.45
C PHE A 12 7.36 51.07 -15.09
N SER A 13 7.89 51.99 -14.27
CA SER A 13 8.32 51.67 -12.89
C SER A 13 7.13 51.39 -11.96
N GLY A 14 5.98 52.04 -12.15
CA GLY A 14 4.75 51.80 -11.40
C GLY A 14 4.11 50.44 -11.71
N ILE A 15 4.13 50.02 -12.98
CA ILE A 15 3.67 48.69 -13.39
C ILE A 15 4.65 47.59 -12.93
N LEU A 16 5.97 47.85 -12.92
CA LEU A 16 6.96 46.92 -12.35
C LEU A 16 6.80 46.82 -10.81
N LEU A 17 6.55 47.92 -10.11
CA LEU A 17 6.33 47.90 -8.65
C LEU A 17 5.02 47.18 -8.27
N LEU A 18 3.95 47.32 -9.07
CA LEU A 18 2.65 46.67 -8.82
C LEU A 18 2.67 45.15 -9.09
N THR A 19 3.48 44.66 -10.04
CA THR A 19 3.60 43.22 -10.30
C THR A 19 4.55 42.52 -9.32
N PHE A 20 5.63 43.16 -8.87
CA PHE A 20 6.54 42.61 -7.86
C PHE A 20 5.96 42.68 -6.43
N SER A 21 5.08 43.64 -6.10
CA SER A 21 4.44 43.70 -4.77
C SER A 21 3.44 42.57 -4.53
N GLY A 22 2.78 42.05 -5.59
CA GLY A 22 1.76 41.00 -5.45
C GLY A 22 2.34 39.64 -5.09
N VAL A 23 3.43 39.23 -5.72
CA VAL A 23 4.11 37.94 -5.45
C VAL A 23 4.77 37.94 -4.08
N PHE A 24 5.40 39.06 -3.70
CA PHE A 24 6.01 39.22 -2.36
C PHE A 24 4.96 39.23 -1.24
N GLY A 25 3.79 39.82 -1.49
CA GLY A 25 2.65 39.74 -0.58
C GLY A 25 2.14 38.30 -0.41
N GLN A 26 2.03 37.53 -1.50
CA GLN A 26 1.59 36.13 -1.46
C GLN A 26 2.58 35.21 -0.73
N GLU A 27 3.90 35.39 -0.90
CA GLU A 27 4.90 34.64 -0.12
C GLU A 27 4.75 34.90 1.40
N GLN A 28 4.51 36.15 1.79
CA GLN A 28 4.32 36.51 3.19
C GLN A 28 3.01 35.96 3.78
N GLU A 29 1.98 35.81 2.96
CA GLU A 29 0.70 35.22 3.35
C GLU A 29 0.71 33.68 3.36
N ASP A 30 1.72 33.04 2.75
CA ASP A 30 1.88 31.57 2.71
C ASP A 30 2.25 31.00 4.09
N ARG A 31 1.23 30.68 4.87
CA ARG A 31 1.36 30.25 6.28
C ARG A 31 2.21 29.01 6.47
N LEU A 32 2.09 28.02 5.58
CA LEU A 32 2.89 26.79 5.66
C LEU A 32 4.37 27.12 5.50
N LEU A 33 4.72 27.93 4.48
CA LEU A 33 6.09 28.35 4.25
C LEU A 33 6.66 29.10 5.47
N GLN A 34 5.89 30.05 6.03
CA GLN A 34 6.32 30.80 7.22
C GLN A 34 6.53 29.87 8.43
N LEU A 35 5.64 28.90 8.63
CA LEU A 35 5.75 27.94 9.73
C LEU A 35 6.97 27.02 9.56
N MET A 36 7.24 26.53 8.35
CA MET A 36 8.44 25.76 8.05
C MET A 36 9.72 26.55 8.31
N LYS A 37 9.78 27.83 7.92
CA LYS A 37 10.91 28.73 8.22
C LYS A 37 11.13 28.87 9.73
N GLN A 38 10.06 29.12 10.48
CA GLN A 38 10.10 29.29 11.93
C GLN A 38 10.55 28.00 12.65
N GLU A 39 9.96 26.87 12.30
CA GLU A 39 10.30 25.58 12.90
C GLU A 39 11.72 25.16 12.53
N LEU A 40 12.16 25.33 11.27
CA LEU A 40 13.54 25.03 10.90
C LEU A 40 14.55 25.83 11.72
N LYS A 41 14.31 27.14 11.87
CA LYS A 41 15.16 28.02 12.68
C LYS A 41 15.23 27.54 14.14
N TYR A 42 14.08 27.34 14.77
CA TYR A 42 13.99 26.86 16.15
C TYR A 42 14.71 25.52 16.33
N ASN A 43 14.42 24.54 15.48
CA ASN A 43 14.99 23.20 15.59
C ASN A 43 16.52 23.23 15.41
N MET A 44 17.03 24.03 14.47
CA MET A 44 18.48 24.19 14.28
C MET A 44 19.15 24.86 15.49
N GLU A 45 18.53 25.90 16.08
CA GLU A 45 19.05 26.60 17.25
C GLU A 45 19.09 25.71 18.50
N GLU A 46 18.06 24.88 18.73
CA GLU A 46 18.02 23.96 19.87
C GLU A 46 18.94 22.74 19.67
N LEU A 47 18.99 22.14 18.48
CA LEU A 47 19.87 21.01 18.22
C LEU A 47 21.35 21.38 18.27
N LYS A 48 21.72 22.64 18.02
CA LYS A 48 23.09 23.15 18.24
C LYS A 48 23.55 23.09 19.71
N LYS A 49 22.63 22.96 20.66
CA LYS A 49 22.93 22.84 22.09
C LYS A 49 23.18 21.38 22.51
N GLN A 50 22.96 20.43 21.61
CA GLN A 50 23.13 19.00 21.86
C GLN A 50 24.57 18.56 21.55
N GLU A 51 24.97 17.39 22.06
CA GLU A 51 26.31 16.83 21.84
C GLU A 51 26.62 16.59 20.35
N SER A 52 25.64 16.08 19.60
CA SER A 52 25.77 15.82 18.17
C SER A 52 25.24 17.00 17.37
N VAL A 53 26.05 18.05 17.22
CA VAL A 53 25.63 19.31 16.58
C VAL A 53 25.37 19.12 15.07
N PRO A 54 24.19 19.48 14.55
CA PRO A 54 23.95 19.53 13.11
C PRO A 54 24.69 20.72 12.48
N TYR A 55 25.36 20.47 11.36
CA TYR A 55 25.96 21.53 10.55
C TYR A 55 25.04 21.96 9.40
N TYR A 56 24.09 21.11 8.99
CA TYR A 56 23.10 21.40 7.95
C TYR A 56 21.76 20.75 8.25
N MET A 57 20.67 21.47 7.96
CA MET A 57 19.30 20.97 8.02
C MET A 57 18.46 21.54 6.86
N ASN A 58 17.51 20.75 6.36
CA ASN A 58 16.45 21.25 5.49
C ASN A 58 15.08 20.64 5.85
N MET A 59 14.04 21.24 5.29
CA MET A 59 12.68 20.71 5.27
C MET A 59 12.13 20.83 3.85
N ARG A 60 11.70 19.70 3.27
CA ARG A 60 10.98 19.64 2.01
C ARG A 60 9.54 19.20 2.26
N ALA A 61 8.56 20.05 1.94
CA ALA A 61 7.14 19.67 1.93
C ALA A 61 6.63 19.51 0.50
N MET A 62 5.80 18.50 0.27
CA MET A 62 5.17 18.19 -1.02
C MET A 62 3.66 18.16 -0.80
N ASP A 63 2.95 19.12 -1.39
CA ASP A 63 1.48 19.16 -1.46
C ASP A 63 1.08 18.60 -2.83
N ASP A 64 0.60 17.36 -2.83
CA ASP A 64 0.36 16.54 -4.01
C ASP A 64 -1.13 16.33 -4.20
N TYR A 65 -1.69 16.91 -5.26
CA TYR A 65 -3.06 16.74 -5.69
C TYR A 65 -3.11 15.88 -6.95
N THR A 66 -3.84 14.77 -6.90
CA THR A 66 -3.96 13.82 -8.01
C THR A 66 -5.40 13.47 -8.34
N ILE A 67 -5.68 13.32 -9.63
CA ILE A 67 -6.88 12.67 -10.16
C ILE A 67 -6.41 11.48 -11.00
N THR A 68 -6.95 10.30 -10.72
CA THR A 68 -6.68 9.10 -11.52
C THR A 68 -7.99 8.45 -11.92
N VAL A 69 -8.13 8.11 -13.19
CA VAL A 69 -9.24 7.36 -13.75
C VAL A 69 -8.67 6.15 -14.49
N VAL A 70 -9.24 4.97 -14.29
CA VAL A 70 -8.86 3.75 -15.00
C VAL A 70 -10.13 3.08 -15.48
N SER A 71 -10.23 2.88 -16.79
CA SER A 71 -11.31 2.13 -17.44
C SER A 71 -10.75 0.90 -18.12
N SER A 72 -11.49 -0.21 -18.06
CA SER A 72 -11.11 -1.48 -18.66
C SER A 72 -12.29 -2.02 -19.45
N PHE A 73 -12.06 -2.34 -20.73
CA PHE A 73 -13.10 -2.82 -21.63
C PHE A 73 -14.38 -1.94 -21.63
N GLY A 74 -14.25 -0.63 -21.45
CA GLY A 74 -15.37 0.31 -21.46
C GLY A 74 -16.21 0.36 -20.19
N ALA A 75 -15.64 -0.04 -19.06
CA ALA A 75 -16.22 0.19 -17.74
C ALA A 75 -15.16 0.76 -16.80
N VAL A 76 -15.52 1.77 -16.01
CA VAL A 76 -14.62 2.35 -15.02
C VAL A 76 -14.31 1.28 -13.97
N THR A 77 -13.02 1.07 -13.71
CA THR A 77 -12.50 0.17 -12.66
C THR A 77 -12.12 0.94 -11.40
N SER A 78 -11.61 2.17 -11.56
CA SER A 78 -11.33 3.08 -10.45
C SER A 78 -11.33 4.52 -10.91
N ALA A 79 -11.82 5.42 -10.05
CA ALA A 79 -11.80 6.86 -10.29
C ALA A 79 -11.60 7.60 -8.97
N ASN A 80 -10.39 8.05 -8.70
CA ASN A 80 -9.96 8.60 -7.43
C ASN A 80 -9.51 10.05 -7.59
N GLU A 81 -9.81 10.86 -6.58
CA GLU A 81 -9.26 12.19 -6.38
C GLU A 81 -8.63 12.20 -5.00
N ASN A 82 -7.37 12.59 -4.91
CA ASN A 82 -6.61 12.55 -3.68
C ASN A 82 -5.79 13.84 -3.51
N ARG A 83 -5.65 14.27 -2.26
CA ARG A 83 -4.71 15.33 -1.88
C ARG A 83 -3.95 14.88 -0.64
N MET A 84 -2.64 14.92 -0.70
CA MET A 84 -1.77 14.58 0.42
C MET A 84 -0.68 15.61 0.56
N ARG A 85 -0.36 15.97 1.79
CA ARG A 85 0.78 16.84 2.10
C ARG A 85 1.78 16.07 2.95
N THR A 86 3.01 15.92 2.47
CA THR A 86 4.09 15.19 3.18
C THR A 86 5.29 16.09 3.39
N LEU A 87 5.92 16.05 4.56
CA LEU A 87 7.16 16.76 4.89
C LEU A 87 8.31 15.79 5.19
N VAL A 88 9.45 16.05 4.60
CA VAL A 88 10.69 15.26 4.72
C VAL A 88 11.80 16.20 5.18
N PRO A 89 12.30 16.08 6.40
CA PRO A 89 13.49 16.79 6.82
C PRO A 89 14.76 15.98 6.55
N GLN A 90 15.85 16.67 6.24
CA GLN A 90 17.19 16.12 6.22
C GLN A 90 18.03 16.79 7.30
N ILE A 91 18.81 16.00 8.05
CA ILE A 91 19.70 16.47 9.10
C ILE A 91 21.07 15.87 8.86
N ARG A 92 22.11 16.72 8.84
CA ARG A 92 23.51 16.30 8.71
C ARG A 92 24.32 16.66 9.95
N LEU A 93 24.95 15.66 10.54
CA LEU A 93 25.76 15.76 11.76
C LEU A 93 27.23 15.52 11.45
N GLY A 94 28.12 16.23 12.14
CA GLY A 94 29.57 16.14 11.92
C GLY A 94 30.09 17.31 11.09
N SER A 95 30.72 17.03 9.96
CA SER A 95 31.31 18.04 9.07
C SER A 95 31.12 17.63 7.60
N PRO A 96 31.32 18.56 6.64
CA PRO A 96 31.28 18.22 5.22
C PRO A 96 32.21 17.06 4.82
N ASP A 97 33.33 16.82 5.52
CA ASP A 97 34.29 15.76 5.19
C ASP A 97 33.89 14.38 5.76
N LEU A 98 33.20 14.37 6.90
CA LEU A 98 32.72 13.17 7.59
C LEU A 98 31.40 13.47 8.29
N ASP A 99 30.32 12.96 7.70
CA ASP A 99 28.96 13.06 8.24
C ASP A 99 28.23 11.70 8.27
N ASN A 100 26.98 11.72 8.72
CA ASN A 100 26.11 10.55 8.79
C ASN A 100 25.84 9.85 7.45
N PHE A 101 26.22 10.43 6.31
CA PHE A 101 26.04 9.82 4.99
C PHE A 101 27.36 9.43 4.31
N LYS A 102 28.52 9.53 4.98
CA LYS A 102 29.82 9.14 4.38
C LYS A 102 29.82 7.69 3.84
N TYR A 103 29.27 6.76 4.63
CA TYR A 103 29.25 5.33 4.33
C TYR A 103 27.85 4.71 4.32
N ASN A 104 26.83 5.56 4.51
CA ASN A 104 25.43 5.17 4.59
C ASN A 104 24.70 5.72 3.37
N MET A 105 23.77 4.95 2.84
CA MET A 105 23.08 5.29 1.60
C MET A 105 22.19 6.54 1.77
N GLN A 106 22.37 7.54 0.91
CA GLN A 106 21.35 8.56 0.66
C GLN A 106 20.32 8.01 -0.31
N GLY A 107 19.09 8.51 -0.27
CA GLY A 107 18.05 8.05 -1.19
C GLY A 107 17.05 7.11 -0.57
N GLY A 108 17.44 6.22 0.34
CA GLY A 108 16.60 5.09 0.73
C GLY A 108 15.15 5.47 1.07
N ILE A 109 14.17 4.77 0.47
CA ILE A 109 13.22 3.82 1.11
C ILE A 109 12.23 3.25 0.09
N ALA A 110 12.19 1.92 -0.06
CA ALA A 110 11.00 1.13 -0.43
C ALA A 110 11.30 -0.37 -0.26
N GLY A 111 10.46 -1.09 0.50
CA GLY A 111 10.53 -2.53 0.77
C GLY A 111 10.00 -2.86 2.17
N PRO A 112 9.44 -4.06 2.43
CA PRO A 112 8.77 -4.39 3.69
C PRO A 112 9.65 -4.29 4.96
N ASN A 113 10.98 -4.18 4.79
CA ASN A 113 11.97 -4.08 5.87
C ASN A 113 12.72 -2.72 5.89
N ALA A 114 12.26 -1.68 5.19
CA ALA A 114 12.98 -0.42 5.12
C ALA A 114 13.03 0.29 6.48
N GLN A 115 14.24 0.42 7.05
CA GLN A 115 14.50 1.09 8.34
C GLN A 115 14.79 2.60 8.20
N GLY A 116 14.66 3.17 7.00
CA GLY A 116 14.82 4.61 6.77
C GLY A 116 13.56 5.39 7.16
N ALA A 117 13.72 6.69 7.46
CA ALA A 117 12.60 7.56 7.83
C ALA A 117 11.71 7.90 6.61
N GLN A 118 10.44 7.52 6.66
CA GLN A 118 9.40 8.01 5.75
C GLN A 118 9.02 9.43 6.16
N GLY A 119 8.76 10.33 5.21
CA GLY A 119 8.26 11.67 5.55
C GLY A 119 6.96 11.64 6.37
N VAL A 120 6.66 12.73 7.06
CA VAL A 120 5.47 12.87 7.89
C VAL A 120 4.32 13.52 7.11
N ILE A 121 3.10 13.00 7.23
CA ILE A 121 1.91 13.65 6.66
C ILE A 121 1.62 14.91 7.49
N LEU A 122 1.37 16.03 6.82
CA LEU A 122 0.94 17.29 7.43
C LEU A 122 -0.57 17.50 7.24
N PRO A 123 -1.23 18.25 8.15
CA PRO A 123 -2.57 18.77 7.90
C PRO A 123 -2.69 19.53 6.58
N LEU A 124 -3.84 19.37 5.92
CA LEU A 124 -4.19 20.13 4.71
C LEU A 124 -4.67 21.56 5.01
N ASP A 125 -5.10 21.80 6.27
CA ASP A 125 -5.49 23.12 6.76
C ASP A 125 -4.28 23.86 7.36
N ASP A 126 -3.88 24.95 6.72
CA ASP A 126 -2.78 25.80 7.15
C ASP A 126 -3.06 26.54 8.48
N HIS A 127 -4.33 26.57 8.93
CA HIS A 127 -4.72 27.12 10.23
C HIS A 127 -4.47 26.16 11.40
N ALA A 128 -4.19 24.88 11.12
CA ALA A 128 -3.91 23.87 12.14
C ALA A 128 -2.46 23.90 12.65
N THR A 129 -2.02 25.08 13.12
CA THR A 129 -0.61 25.35 13.48
C THR A 129 -0.05 24.34 14.48
N ASP A 130 -0.75 24.02 15.56
CA ASP A 130 -0.28 23.06 16.58
C ASP A 130 -0.03 21.67 16.00
N ALA A 131 -0.94 21.20 15.14
CA ALA A 131 -0.86 19.89 14.50
C ALA A 131 0.32 19.82 13.52
N ILE A 132 0.53 20.88 12.72
CA ILE A 132 1.68 20.97 11.80
C ILE A 132 3.00 20.99 12.60
N ARG A 133 3.10 21.82 13.65
CA ARG A 133 4.32 21.90 14.48
C ARG A 133 4.62 20.58 15.18
N GLU A 134 3.62 19.89 15.72
CA GLU A 134 3.81 18.60 16.39
C GLU A 134 4.27 17.52 15.38
N ALA A 135 3.70 17.50 14.18
CA ALA A 135 4.13 16.61 13.11
C ALA A 135 5.60 16.88 12.69
N ILE A 136 5.98 18.15 12.48
CA ILE A 136 7.36 18.55 12.16
C ILE A 136 8.31 18.15 13.29
N TRP A 137 7.97 18.48 14.55
CA TRP A 137 8.79 18.17 15.71
C TRP A 137 9.08 16.67 15.84
N ARG A 138 8.05 15.83 15.72
CA ARG A 138 8.19 14.38 15.84
C ARG A 138 9.11 13.82 14.76
N GLU A 139 8.92 14.26 13.52
CA GLU A 139 9.74 13.82 12.40
C GLU A 139 11.18 14.30 12.52
N ILE A 140 11.42 15.55 12.94
CA ILE A 140 12.78 16.07 13.19
C ILE A 140 13.49 15.27 14.28
N LEU A 141 12.81 14.94 15.39
CA LEU A 141 13.40 14.11 16.44
C LEU A 141 13.79 12.72 15.92
N GLN A 142 12.89 12.09 15.16
CA GLN A 142 13.16 10.78 14.55
C GLN A 142 14.36 10.84 13.58
N ARG A 143 14.42 11.87 12.73
CA ARG A 143 15.54 12.11 11.80
C ARG A 143 16.84 12.42 12.51
N TYR A 144 16.80 13.13 13.62
CA TYR A 144 17.99 13.48 14.40
C TYR A 144 18.59 12.24 15.05
N GLU A 145 17.80 11.39 15.70
CA GLU A 145 18.30 10.14 16.27
C GLU A 145 18.78 9.15 15.20
N PHE A 146 18.10 9.09 14.05
CA PHE A 146 18.60 8.36 12.89
C PHE A 146 19.98 8.88 12.44
N ALA A 147 20.11 10.20 12.26
CA ALA A 147 21.38 10.82 11.85
C ALA A 147 22.49 10.58 12.88
N ARG A 148 22.20 10.59 14.18
CA ARG A 148 23.16 10.27 15.24
C ARG A 148 23.68 8.84 15.13
N ASN A 149 22.78 7.87 15.02
CA ASN A 149 23.14 6.46 14.88
C ASN A 149 24.00 6.23 13.61
N MET A 150 23.61 6.85 12.50
CA MET A 150 24.34 6.79 11.23
C MET A 150 25.71 7.47 11.33
N TYR A 151 25.83 8.60 12.02
CA TYR A 151 27.10 9.28 12.25
C TYR A 151 28.05 8.46 13.14
N ASP A 152 27.54 7.82 14.19
CA ASP A 152 28.34 6.94 15.05
C ASP A 152 28.87 5.72 14.30
N GLN A 153 28.04 5.14 13.42
CA GLN A 153 28.49 4.08 12.50
C GLN A 153 29.54 4.60 11.51
N ALA A 154 29.35 5.81 10.96
CA ALA A 154 30.29 6.39 10.01
C ALA A 154 31.66 6.67 10.66
N LYS A 155 31.68 7.24 11.87
CA LYS A 155 32.93 7.43 12.66
C LYS A 155 33.63 6.11 12.92
N THR A 156 32.89 5.11 13.39
CA THR A 156 33.47 3.78 13.69
C THR A 156 34.06 3.17 12.43
N ARG A 157 33.32 3.18 11.33
CA ARG A 157 33.76 2.64 10.04
C ARG A 157 34.99 3.38 9.50
N ALA A 158 35.05 4.70 9.61
CA ALA A 158 36.21 5.50 9.20
C ALA A 158 37.51 5.05 9.92
N THR A 159 37.43 4.60 11.18
CA THR A 159 38.62 4.16 11.94
C THR A 159 39.12 2.76 11.59
N VAL A 160 38.28 1.92 11.00
CA VAL A 160 38.59 0.51 10.70
C VAL A 160 38.61 0.20 9.21
N SER A 161 38.43 1.20 8.35
CA SER A 161 38.45 1.07 6.89
C SER A 161 39.77 1.59 6.32
N VAL A 162 40.13 1.09 5.14
CA VAL A 162 41.18 1.70 4.32
C VAL A 162 40.72 3.08 3.81
N GLU A 163 41.66 3.92 3.38
CA GLU A 163 41.35 5.23 2.81
C GLU A 163 40.44 5.09 1.58
N ASP A 164 39.42 5.94 1.48
CA ASP A 164 38.51 5.97 0.35
C ASP A 164 39.24 6.43 -0.93
N GLU A 165 38.96 5.77 -2.05
CA GLU A 165 39.51 6.19 -3.35
C GLU A 165 38.94 7.55 -3.82
N ASP A 166 37.71 7.88 -3.41
CA ASP A 166 37.11 9.19 -3.65
C ASP A 166 37.31 10.11 -2.43
N LYS A 167 37.96 11.25 -2.65
CA LYS A 167 38.37 12.21 -1.62
C LYS A 167 37.41 13.40 -1.47
N ALA A 168 36.31 13.41 -2.23
CA ALA A 168 35.36 14.50 -2.20
C ALA A 168 34.61 14.49 -0.85
N PRO A 169 34.19 15.66 -0.35
CA PRO A 169 33.40 15.73 0.88
C PRO A 169 32.08 14.96 0.72
N CYS A 170 31.43 14.64 1.85
CA CYS A 170 30.10 14.07 1.89
C CYS A 170 29.02 14.99 1.32
N PHE A 171 29.24 16.31 1.44
CA PHE A 171 28.25 17.32 1.10
C PHE A 171 28.91 18.58 0.56
N SER A 172 28.39 19.11 -0.55
CA SER A 172 28.89 20.33 -1.17
C SER A 172 28.08 21.57 -0.79
N GLU A 173 28.74 22.73 -0.86
CA GLU A 173 28.07 24.03 -0.81
C GLU A 173 27.17 24.20 -2.06
N ALA A 174 26.10 24.97 -1.89
CA ALA A 174 25.20 25.36 -2.97
C ALA A 174 24.85 26.85 -2.88
N PRO A 175 24.52 27.51 -4.00
CA PRO A 175 24.00 28.87 -3.95
C PRO A 175 22.74 28.99 -3.08
N VAL A 176 22.63 30.10 -2.35
CA VAL A 176 21.38 30.45 -1.65
C VAL A 176 20.37 30.93 -2.68
N GLU A 177 19.25 30.22 -2.78
CA GLU A 177 18.23 30.44 -3.79
C GLU A 177 16.96 30.99 -3.15
N HIS A 178 16.35 31.98 -3.79
CA HIS A 178 15.05 32.53 -3.40
C HIS A 178 14.12 32.47 -4.61
N TYR A 179 13.18 31.53 -4.58
CA TYR A 179 12.22 31.30 -5.65
C TYR A 179 10.85 31.00 -5.08
N TYR A 180 9.82 31.72 -5.52
CA TYR A 180 8.45 31.52 -5.08
C TYR A 180 7.49 31.58 -6.26
N GLU A 181 6.69 30.53 -6.42
CA GLU A 181 5.52 30.54 -7.28
C GLU A 181 4.25 30.55 -6.43
N ALA A 182 3.26 31.35 -6.82
CA ALA A 182 1.94 31.34 -6.21
C ALA A 182 1.28 29.96 -6.36
N PRO A 183 0.40 29.55 -5.43
CA PRO A 183 -0.41 28.34 -5.59
C PRO A 183 -1.20 28.41 -6.89
N LEU A 184 -1.14 27.33 -7.68
CA LEU A 184 -2.03 27.22 -8.84
C LEU A 184 -3.48 27.09 -8.36
N ALA A 185 -4.39 27.81 -9.00
CA ALA A 185 -5.82 27.66 -8.73
C ALA A 185 -6.25 26.25 -9.17
N VAL A 186 -6.27 25.30 -8.24
CA VAL A 186 -6.69 23.92 -8.49
C VAL A 186 -8.14 23.94 -8.97
N GLY A 187 -8.37 23.61 -10.24
CA GLY A 187 -9.67 23.17 -10.75
C GLY A 187 -10.85 24.16 -10.76
N ARG A 188 -10.70 25.45 -10.42
CA ARG A 188 -11.81 26.42 -10.58
C ARG A 188 -11.92 26.95 -12.01
N GLN A 189 -12.32 26.09 -12.95
CA GLN A 189 -13.02 26.51 -14.18
C GLN A 189 -14.10 25.50 -14.59
N LYS A 190 -15.30 25.62 -13.99
CA LYS A 190 -16.64 25.18 -14.45
C LYS A 190 -16.91 23.69 -14.81
N MET A 191 -15.92 22.82 -15.02
CA MET A 191 -16.12 21.42 -15.47
C MET A 191 -15.55 20.41 -14.47
N ASP A 192 -16.31 19.34 -14.22
CA ASP A 192 -15.87 18.17 -13.44
C ASP A 192 -14.89 17.33 -14.29
N ILE A 193 -13.59 17.62 -14.14
CA ILE A 193 -12.51 16.96 -14.89
C ILE A 193 -12.61 15.44 -14.72
N LYS A 194 -12.86 14.96 -13.49
CA LYS A 194 -12.94 13.53 -13.20
C LYS A 194 -14.02 12.86 -14.04
N ARG A 195 -15.25 13.39 -14.00
CA ARG A 195 -16.38 12.84 -14.76
C ARG A 195 -16.17 12.90 -16.28
N ALA A 196 -15.57 13.98 -16.78
CA ALA A 196 -15.26 14.09 -18.20
C ALA A 196 -14.28 12.99 -18.65
N TRP A 197 -13.27 12.69 -17.83
CA TRP A 197 -12.26 11.68 -18.14
C TRP A 197 -12.72 10.24 -17.90
N GLU A 198 -13.65 9.99 -16.97
CA GLU A 198 -14.37 8.69 -16.87
C GLU A 198 -14.99 8.32 -18.22
N GLN A 199 -15.82 9.21 -18.79
CA GLN A 199 -16.47 8.96 -20.07
C GLN A 199 -15.48 8.75 -21.22
N ARG A 200 -14.39 9.53 -21.28
CA ARG A 200 -13.37 9.39 -22.34
C ARG A 200 -12.62 8.07 -22.23
N MET A 201 -12.21 7.67 -21.03
CA MET A 201 -11.46 6.42 -20.82
C MET A 201 -12.36 5.19 -21.05
N ASP A 202 -13.65 5.28 -20.73
CA ASP A 202 -14.61 4.22 -21.10
C ASP A 202 -14.73 4.07 -22.61
N GLU A 203 -14.94 5.16 -23.34
CA GLU A 203 -15.07 5.12 -24.80
C GLU A 203 -13.82 4.54 -25.48
N VAL A 204 -12.63 4.97 -25.05
CA VAL A 204 -11.35 4.49 -25.59
C VAL A 204 -11.12 3.01 -25.26
N SER A 205 -11.35 2.61 -24.00
CA SER A 205 -11.11 1.22 -23.57
C SER A 205 -12.16 0.23 -24.09
N ALA A 206 -13.37 0.68 -24.45
CA ALA A 206 -14.42 -0.16 -25.01
C ALA A 206 -13.98 -0.86 -26.31
N VAL A 207 -13.08 -0.26 -27.09
CA VAL A 207 -12.52 -0.82 -28.33
C VAL A 207 -11.92 -2.21 -28.10
N PHE A 208 -11.32 -2.46 -26.94
CA PHE A 208 -10.71 -3.74 -26.61
C PHE A 208 -11.73 -4.89 -26.49
N LYS A 209 -13.02 -4.61 -26.29
CA LYS A 209 -14.10 -5.63 -26.34
C LYS A 209 -14.18 -6.33 -27.71
N SER A 210 -13.70 -5.69 -28.78
CA SER A 210 -13.68 -6.26 -30.13
C SER A 210 -12.73 -7.46 -30.30
N CYS A 211 -11.81 -7.69 -29.37
CA CYS A 211 -10.83 -8.77 -29.43
C CYS A 211 -10.96 -9.72 -28.23
N PRO A 212 -11.70 -10.84 -28.37
CA PRO A 212 -11.87 -11.84 -27.29
C PRO A 212 -10.57 -12.51 -26.82
N ALA A 213 -9.52 -12.47 -27.64
CA ALA A 213 -8.21 -13.05 -27.31
C ALA A 213 -7.41 -12.22 -26.31
N LEU A 214 -7.76 -10.93 -26.12
CA LEU A 214 -7.15 -10.13 -25.07
C LEU A 214 -7.41 -10.75 -23.71
N ARG A 215 -6.54 -10.46 -22.77
CA ARG A 215 -6.70 -10.68 -21.34
C ARG A 215 -6.99 -9.34 -20.68
N GLU A 216 -6.12 -8.37 -20.93
CA GLU A 216 -6.22 -6.98 -20.47
C GLU A 216 -6.46 -6.02 -21.64
N GLY A 217 -7.18 -4.94 -21.37
CA GLY A 217 -7.46 -3.86 -22.32
C GLY A 217 -8.01 -2.66 -21.56
N SER A 218 -7.13 -1.72 -21.21
CA SER A 218 -7.42 -0.60 -20.33
C SER A 218 -6.89 0.74 -20.86
N ALA A 219 -7.53 1.80 -20.39
CA ALA A 219 -7.10 3.18 -20.58
C ALA A 219 -7.06 3.86 -19.21
N SER A 220 -5.94 4.49 -18.86
CA SER A 220 -5.74 5.19 -17.60
C SER A 220 -5.41 6.64 -17.83
N PHE A 221 -6.13 7.54 -17.18
CA PHE A 221 -5.84 8.96 -17.11
C PHE A 221 -5.27 9.30 -15.72
N SER A 222 -4.25 10.15 -15.68
CA SER A 222 -3.72 10.72 -14.44
C SER A 222 -3.43 12.21 -14.63
N PHE A 223 -3.85 13.02 -13.66
CA PHE A 223 -3.53 14.44 -13.56
C PHE A 223 -2.94 14.72 -12.19
N GLN A 224 -1.82 15.42 -12.14
CA GLN A 224 -1.10 15.74 -10.92
C GLN A 224 -0.73 17.22 -10.88
N VAL A 225 -0.96 17.85 -9.73
CA VAL A 225 -0.39 19.15 -9.35
C VAL A 225 0.43 18.93 -8.09
N LEU A 226 1.76 18.96 -8.24
CA LEU A 226 2.71 18.83 -7.15
C LEU A 226 3.32 20.19 -6.81
N ARG A 227 3.02 20.71 -5.62
CA ARG A 227 3.65 21.93 -5.09
C ARG A 227 4.69 21.55 -4.06
N THR A 228 5.95 21.89 -4.32
CA THR A 228 7.08 21.59 -3.44
C THR A 228 7.55 22.86 -2.74
N TYR A 229 7.66 22.79 -1.42
CA TYR A 229 8.28 23.80 -0.55
C TYR A 229 9.61 23.25 -0.07
N PHE A 230 10.66 24.06 -0.15
CA PHE A 230 11.98 23.71 0.36
C PHE A 230 12.56 24.91 1.12
N VAL A 231 13.00 24.66 2.36
CA VAL A 231 13.75 25.62 3.18
C VAL A 231 14.94 24.92 3.81
N ASN A 232 16.09 25.60 3.89
CA ASN A 232 17.29 25.05 4.52
C ASN A 232 17.97 26.03 5.49
N SER A 233 18.89 25.50 6.30
CA SER A 233 19.61 26.27 7.33
C SER A 233 20.63 27.26 6.77
N GLU A 234 20.91 27.19 5.47
CA GLU A 234 21.79 28.11 4.74
C GLU A 234 21.04 29.34 4.20
N GLY A 235 19.70 29.30 4.21
CA GLY A 235 18.83 30.43 3.85
C GLY A 235 18.04 30.25 2.55
N SER A 236 18.23 29.14 1.82
CA SER A 236 17.48 28.89 0.58
C SER A 236 15.99 28.71 0.86
N VAL A 237 15.16 29.29 -0.01
CA VAL A 237 13.70 29.22 0.01
C VAL A 237 13.23 28.98 -1.42
N VAL A 238 12.69 27.80 -1.70
CA VAL A 238 12.19 27.43 -3.02
C VAL A 238 10.77 26.91 -2.89
N VAL A 239 9.82 27.55 -3.59
CA VAL A 239 8.45 27.08 -3.74
C VAL A 239 8.12 27.02 -5.23
N GLN A 240 7.83 25.83 -5.75
CA GLN A 240 7.56 25.60 -7.18
C GLN A 240 6.37 24.66 -7.39
N ASN A 241 5.65 24.84 -8.50
CA ASN A 241 4.59 23.95 -8.94
C ASN A 241 5.05 23.10 -10.13
N ARG A 242 4.77 21.80 -10.08
CA ARG A 242 4.95 20.85 -11.19
C ARG A 242 3.58 20.30 -11.55
N VAL A 243 3.20 20.42 -12.82
CA VAL A 243 1.93 19.89 -13.34
C VAL A 243 2.25 18.82 -14.37
N SER A 244 1.51 17.71 -14.32
CA SER A 244 1.65 16.63 -15.29
C SER A 244 0.33 15.96 -15.53
N THR A 245 0.04 15.68 -16.80
CA THR A 245 -1.11 14.89 -17.22
C THR A 245 -0.66 13.76 -18.11
N ARG A 246 -1.17 12.55 -17.87
CA ARG A 246 -0.87 11.38 -18.70
C ARG A 246 -2.11 10.58 -19.05
N VAL A 247 -2.11 10.01 -20.25
CA VAL A 247 -2.99 8.89 -20.63
C VAL A 247 -2.13 7.71 -21.01
N MET A 248 -2.40 6.55 -20.40
CA MET A 248 -1.75 5.30 -20.72
C MET A 248 -2.78 4.30 -21.27
N LEU A 249 -2.53 3.78 -22.46
CA LEU A 249 -3.27 2.65 -23.02
C LEU A 249 -2.46 1.38 -22.77
N MET A 250 -3.11 0.33 -22.29
CA MET A 250 -2.49 -0.96 -22.04
C MET A 250 -3.36 -2.09 -22.55
N ALA A 251 -2.76 -3.06 -23.22
CA ALA A 251 -3.44 -4.30 -23.56
C ALA A 251 -2.47 -5.48 -23.50
N SER A 252 -2.98 -6.64 -23.14
CA SER A 252 -2.18 -7.87 -23.12
C SER A 252 -2.98 -9.07 -23.58
N LEU A 253 -2.28 -10.07 -24.12
CA LEU A 253 -2.82 -11.39 -24.42
C LEU A 253 -1.78 -12.47 -24.15
N LYS A 254 -2.21 -13.73 -24.21
CA LYS A 254 -1.34 -14.89 -24.05
C LYS A 254 -1.12 -15.62 -25.38
N ALA A 255 0.13 -15.89 -25.72
CA ALA A 255 0.48 -16.73 -26.86
C ALA A 255 0.21 -18.22 -26.59
N ALA A 256 0.20 -19.05 -27.64
CA ALA A 256 -0.07 -20.49 -27.54
C ALA A 256 0.94 -21.25 -26.65
N ASP A 257 2.16 -20.72 -26.51
CA ASP A 257 3.22 -21.28 -25.66
C ASP A 257 3.18 -20.75 -24.21
N GLY A 258 2.13 -20.00 -23.85
CA GLY A 258 1.93 -19.45 -22.51
C GLY A 258 2.59 -18.08 -22.29
N MET A 259 3.34 -17.53 -23.25
CA MET A 259 3.98 -16.23 -23.09
C MET A 259 2.96 -15.10 -23.01
N GLU A 260 3.01 -14.30 -21.95
CA GLU A 260 2.23 -13.05 -21.82
C GLU A 260 2.88 -11.96 -22.68
N LEU A 261 2.05 -11.32 -23.51
CA LEU A 261 2.44 -10.32 -24.49
C LEU A 261 1.75 -8.99 -24.16
N PRO A 262 2.41 -8.08 -23.43
CA PRO A 262 1.89 -6.75 -23.17
C PRO A 262 2.30 -5.77 -24.28
N LEU A 263 1.43 -4.79 -24.56
CA LEU A 263 1.78 -3.54 -25.22
C LEU A 263 1.25 -2.37 -24.40
N ASN A 264 1.99 -1.25 -24.44
CA ASN A 264 1.59 0.00 -23.82
C ASN A 264 1.82 1.19 -24.77
N MET A 265 1.08 2.27 -24.51
CA MET A 265 1.26 3.55 -25.17
C MET A 265 1.01 4.67 -24.17
N ASP A 266 1.83 5.72 -24.22
CA ASP A 266 1.83 6.83 -23.27
C ASP A 266 1.66 8.16 -24.01
N TYR A 267 0.74 8.98 -23.52
CA TYR A 267 0.60 10.39 -23.88
C TYR A 267 0.89 11.23 -22.66
N PHE A 268 1.79 12.19 -22.81
CA PHE A 268 2.11 13.16 -21.78
C PHE A 268 1.80 14.58 -22.25
N ALA A 269 1.23 15.38 -21.35
CA ALA A 269 1.04 16.81 -21.53
C ALA A 269 1.10 17.53 -20.17
N TYR A 270 1.16 18.85 -20.16
CA TYR A 270 1.15 19.62 -18.91
C TYR A 270 -0.27 19.83 -18.39
N THR A 271 -1.26 20.01 -19.27
CA THR A 271 -2.67 20.13 -18.88
C THR A 271 -3.57 19.12 -19.59
N PRO A 272 -4.76 18.78 -19.02
CA PRO A 272 -5.64 17.78 -19.62
C PRO A 272 -6.17 18.14 -21.01
N ASP A 273 -6.35 19.41 -21.33
CA ASP A 273 -6.82 19.90 -22.63
C ASP A 273 -5.78 19.77 -23.76
N GLU A 274 -4.51 19.54 -23.43
CA GLU A 274 -3.42 19.33 -24.38
C GLU A 274 -3.26 17.86 -24.81
N LEU A 275 -3.94 16.93 -24.14
CA LEU A 275 -3.92 15.51 -24.49
C LEU A 275 -4.68 15.24 -25.80
N PRO A 276 -4.34 14.17 -26.56
CA PRO A 276 -5.04 13.82 -27.80
C PRO A 276 -6.54 13.64 -27.62
N ASP A 277 -7.29 13.78 -28.71
CA ASP A 277 -8.73 13.47 -28.75
C ASP A 277 -9.02 11.96 -28.69
N ASN A 278 -10.29 11.61 -28.53
CA ASN A 278 -10.71 10.20 -28.43
C ASN A 278 -10.49 9.46 -29.75
N ASP A 279 -10.72 10.09 -30.90
CA ASP A 279 -10.55 9.45 -32.22
C ASP A 279 -9.12 8.96 -32.42
N ARG A 280 -8.12 9.78 -32.04
CA ARG A 280 -6.72 9.41 -32.07
C ARG A 280 -6.42 8.23 -31.14
N MET A 281 -6.86 8.31 -29.89
CA MET A 281 -6.62 7.26 -28.90
C MET A 281 -7.30 5.93 -29.27
N ILE A 282 -8.51 5.98 -29.83
CA ILE A 282 -9.25 4.84 -30.35
C ILE A 282 -8.50 4.20 -31.52
N ALA A 283 -8.00 4.99 -32.46
CA ALA A 283 -7.22 4.48 -33.59
C ALA A 283 -5.94 3.77 -33.12
N ASP A 284 -5.25 4.33 -32.14
CA ASP A 284 -4.04 3.73 -31.56
C ASP A 284 -4.36 2.47 -30.73
N ALA A 285 -5.50 2.42 -30.02
CA ALA A 285 -5.98 1.20 -29.37
C ALA A 285 -6.30 0.07 -30.39
N GLN A 286 -6.89 0.41 -31.53
CA GLN A 286 -7.13 -0.54 -32.62
C GLN A 286 -5.82 -1.05 -33.25
N ASP A 287 -4.82 -0.18 -33.44
CA ASP A 287 -3.48 -0.58 -33.90
C ASP A 287 -2.81 -1.53 -32.90
N MET A 288 -2.91 -1.22 -31.60
CA MET A 288 -2.40 -2.08 -30.52
C MET A 288 -3.00 -3.48 -30.57
N ILE A 289 -4.32 -3.62 -30.80
CA ILE A 289 -4.98 -4.91 -30.98
C ILE A 289 -4.38 -5.67 -32.17
N LYS A 290 -4.22 -5.01 -33.32
CA LYS A 290 -3.66 -5.63 -34.53
C LYS A 290 -2.23 -6.14 -34.29
N ARG A 291 -1.41 -5.34 -33.62
CA ARG A 291 -0.02 -5.68 -33.29
C ARG A 291 0.08 -6.81 -32.28
N LEU A 292 -0.75 -6.82 -31.24
CA LEU A 292 -0.82 -7.93 -30.28
C LEU A 292 -1.19 -9.24 -30.95
N MET A 293 -2.16 -9.22 -31.87
CA MET A 293 -2.56 -10.41 -32.62
C MET A 293 -1.41 -10.91 -33.52
N ALA A 294 -0.67 -10.00 -34.17
CA ALA A 294 0.52 -10.38 -34.94
C ALA A 294 1.63 -10.96 -34.04
N LEU A 295 1.87 -10.36 -32.87
CA LEU A 295 2.83 -10.86 -31.88
C LEU A 295 2.45 -12.24 -31.34
N ARG A 296 1.16 -12.50 -31.10
CA ARG A 296 0.67 -13.81 -30.66
C ARG A 296 1.13 -14.94 -31.59
N ASP A 297 1.07 -14.67 -32.89
CA ASP A 297 1.35 -15.63 -33.94
C ASP A 297 2.83 -15.60 -34.39
N ALA A 298 3.62 -14.64 -33.87
CA ALA A 298 5.04 -14.52 -34.15
C ALA A 298 5.85 -15.67 -33.53
N PRO A 299 6.88 -16.18 -34.24
CA PRO A 299 7.76 -17.21 -33.70
C PRO A 299 8.60 -16.67 -32.53
N VAL A 300 8.94 -17.58 -31.61
CA VAL A 300 9.89 -17.29 -30.53
C VAL A 300 11.28 -17.21 -31.13
N ALA A 301 12.01 -16.14 -30.80
CA ALA A 301 13.39 -15.98 -31.20
C ALA A 301 14.34 -16.77 -30.28
N ASP A 302 15.39 -17.32 -30.89
CA ASP A 302 16.52 -17.94 -30.19
C ASP A 302 17.49 -16.85 -29.69
N PRO A 303 18.38 -17.19 -28.73
CA PRO A 303 19.48 -16.32 -28.36
C PRO A 303 20.30 -15.91 -29.58
N TYR A 304 20.68 -14.63 -29.63
CA TYR A 304 21.33 -14.05 -30.79
C TYR A 304 22.48 -13.14 -30.38
N THR A 305 23.53 -13.18 -31.17
CA THR A 305 24.61 -12.20 -31.14
C THR A 305 24.86 -11.74 -32.58
N GLY A 306 24.78 -10.43 -32.81
CA GLY A 306 24.94 -9.83 -34.14
C GLY A 306 24.41 -8.40 -34.22
N PRO A 307 24.37 -7.79 -35.41
CA PRO A 307 24.03 -6.39 -35.56
C PRO A 307 22.53 -6.11 -35.38
N ALA A 308 22.22 -4.91 -34.92
CA ALA A 308 20.84 -4.47 -34.72
C ALA A 308 20.64 -2.97 -34.98
N ILE A 309 19.41 -2.62 -35.35
CA ILE A 309 18.88 -1.26 -35.30
C ILE A 309 17.92 -1.15 -34.11
N LEU A 310 18.03 -0.07 -33.36
CA LEU A 310 17.09 0.27 -32.27
C LEU A 310 16.34 1.54 -32.69
N SER A 311 15.01 1.49 -32.69
CA SER A 311 14.17 2.68 -32.93
C SER A 311 14.46 3.78 -31.90
N GLY A 312 14.03 5.01 -32.16
CA GLY A 312 14.24 6.13 -31.23
C GLY A 312 13.81 5.83 -29.77
N PRO A 313 12.59 5.34 -29.49
CA PRO A 313 12.19 4.97 -28.14
C PRO A 313 13.00 3.80 -27.56
N ALA A 314 13.31 2.77 -28.35
CA ALA A 314 14.13 1.64 -27.92
C ALA A 314 15.56 2.08 -27.58
N SER A 315 16.14 2.96 -28.40
CA SER A 315 17.44 3.58 -28.19
C SER A 315 17.44 4.47 -26.95
N GLY A 316 16.39 5.27 -26.72
CA GLY A 316 16.27 6.12 -25.53
C GLY A 316 16.34 5.32 -24.23
N VAL A 317 15.55 4.24 -24.12
CA VAL A 317 15.60 3.33 -22.96
C VAL A 317 16.95 2.62 -22.89
N PHE A 318 17.51 2.17 -24.02
CA PHE A 318 18.83 1.57 -24.06
C PHE A 318 19.91 2.51 -23.48
N PHE A 319 19.98 3.77 -23.91
CA PHE A 319 20.89 4.76 -23.34
C PHE A 319 20.61 5.04 -21.86
N HIS A 320 19.34 5.08 -21.46
CA HIS A 320 18.93 5.26 -20.07
C HIS A 320 19.53 4.19 -19.16
N GLU A 321 19.42 2.92 -19.56
CA GLU A 321 19.87 1.77 -18.77
C GLU A 321 21.39 1.56 -18.84
N ILE A 322 21.99 1.63 -20.04
CA ILE A 322 23.41 1.32 -20.18
C ILE A 322 24.30 2.48 -19.75
N PHE A 323 23.81 3.72 -19.85
CA PHE A 323 24.63 4.91 -19.66
C PHE A 323 24.06 5.88 -18.62
N GLY A 324 22.77 6.19 -18.70
CA GLY A 324 22.08 7.18 -17.86
C GLY A 324 22.35 7.04 -16.36
N HIS A 325 22.11 5.86 -15.80
CA HIS A 325 22.38 5.61 -14.37
C HIS A 325 23.87 5.66 -14.00
N ARG A 326 24.78 5.45 -14.95
CA ARG A 326 26.23 5.56 -14.73
C ARG A 326 26.74 6.99 -14.80
N LEU A 327 25.88 7.91 -15.25
CA LEU A 327 26.12 9.33 -15.16
C LEU A 327 25.69 9.92 -13.80
N GLU A 328 25.02 9.16 -12.94
CA GLU A 328 24.58 9.61 -11.62
C GLU A 328 25.76 9.60 -10.63
N GLY A 329 26.28 10.79 -10.29
CA GLY A 329 27.57 10.96 -9.60
C GLY A 329 27.68 10.24 -8.25
N HIS A 330 26.60 10.17 -7.47
CA HIS A 330 26.61 9.47 -6.18
C HIS A 330 27.01 7.99 -6.27
N ARG A 331 26.65 7.29 -7.37
CA ARG A 331 26.98 5.88 -7.57
C ARG A 331 28.46 5.65 -7.84
N LEU A 332 29.16 6.68 -8.30
CA LEU A 332 30.58 6.62 -8.68
C LEU A 332 31.54 6.64 -7.48
N LYS A 333 31.03 6.86 -6.26
CA LYS A 333 31.81 6.79 -5.01
C LYS A 333 32.09 5.35 -4.56
N SER A 334 31.14 4.43 -4.75
CA SER A 334 31.19 3.04 -4.27
C SER A 334 31.26 2.03 -5.42
N GLY A 335 30.51 2.26 -6.51
CA GLY A 335 30.44 1.45 -7.73
C GLY A 335 30.76 2.29 -8.98
N GLY A 336 30.61 1.74 -10.19
CA GLY A 336 30.68 2.52 -11.44
C GLY A 336 31.99 3.27 -11.79
N GLN A 337 33.05 3.19 -10.98
CA GLN A 337 34.31 3.93 -11.15
C GLN A 337 34.94 3.82 -12.54
N THR A 338 34.63 2.75 -13.28
CA THR A 338 35.07 2.55 -14.65
C THR A 338 34.82 3.79 -15.51
N PHE A 339 33.64 4.43 -15.41
CA PHE A 339 33.33 5.64 -16.19
C PHE A 339 34.01 6.90 -15.62
N LYS A 340 34.24 6.99 -14.30
CA LYS A 340 35.00 8.08 -13.69
C LYS A 340 36.41 8.20 -14.29
N LYS A 341 37.05 7.06 -14.56
CA LYS A 341 38.39 6.99 -15.19
C LYS A 341 38.38 7.30 -16.69
N MET A 342 37.22 7.35 -17.33
CA MET A 342 37.06 7.64 -18.77
C MET A 342 36.70 9.11 -19.04
N VAL A 343 36.68 9.99 -18.03
CA VAL A 343 36.48 11.43 -18.24
C VAL A 343 37.62 11.96 -19.12
N GLY A 344 37.26 12.60 -20.22
CA GLY A 344 38.21 13.06 -21.24
C GLY A 344 38.51 12.03 -22.34
N GLU A 345 38.10 10.77 -22.17
CA GLU A 345 38.26 9.71 -23.17
C GLU A 345 37.08 9.64 -24.12
N GLN A 346 37.34 9.13 -25.32
CA GLN A 346 36.29 8.86 -26.30
C GLN A 346 35.51 7.61 -25.88
N VAL A 347 34.20 7.80 -25.66
CA VAL A 347 33.28 6.75 -25.24
C VAL A 347 32.28 6.41 -26.37
N LEU A 348 31.91 7.37 -27.21
CA LEU A 348 31.05 7.19 -28.40
C LEU A 348 31.78 7.62 -29.68
N PRO A 349 31.24 7.29 -30.88
CA PRO A 349 31.69 7.94 -32.11
C PRO A 349 31.65 9.47 -32.00
N ALA A 350 32.58 10.14 -32.66
CA ALA A 350 32.84 11.56 -32.47
C ALA A 350 31.65 12.46 -32.85
N GLU A 351 30.69 11.92 -33.60
CA GLU A 351 29.50 12.62 -34.06
C GLU A 351 28.39 12.66 -33.01
N PHE A 352 28.47 11.84 -31.94
CA PHE A 352 27.41 11.75 -30.93
C PHE A 352 27.53 12.80 -29.83
N GLN A 353 26.38 13.28 -29.37
CA GLN A 353 26.21 14.12 -28.19
C GLN A 353 25.21 13.45 -27.24
N VAL A 354 25.49 13.48 -25.94
CA VAL A 354 24.55 13.01 -24.91
C VAL A 354 24.49 14.04 -23.80
N TYR A 355 23.29 14.50 -23.45
CA TYR A 355 23.11 15.50 -22.39
C TYR A 355 21.79 15.34 -21.64
N CYS A 356 21.78 15.78 -20.38
CA CYS A 356 20.57 15.90 -19.58
C CYS A 356 20.14 17.37 -19.48
N ALA A 357 18.88 17.68 -19.83
CA ALA A 357 18.36 19.05 -19.92
C ALA A 357 17.05 19.24 -19.12
N PRO A 358 17.12 19.45 -17.80
CA PRO A 358 15.93 19.54 -16.93
C PRO A 358 15.04 20.76 -17.21
N LEU A 359 15.59 21.85 -17.77
CA LEU A 359 14.83 23.06 -18.09
C LEU A 359 14.06 22.97 -19.43
N LEU A 360 14.23 21.88 -20.19
CA LEU A 360 13.57 21.70 -21.47
C LEU A 360 12.14 21.17 -21.28
N LYS A 361 11.15 21.92 -21.74
CA LYS A 361 9.73 21.52 -21.67
C LYS A 361 9.24 20.73 -22.89
N ARG A 362 9.85 20.95 -24.05
CA ARG A 362 9.42 20.36 -25.32
C ARG A 362 10.63 20.07 -26.20
N TYR A 363 10.64 18.93 -26.87
CA TYR A 363 11.66 18.53 -27.84
C TYR A 363 11.03 17.63 -28.90
N ALA A 364 11.47 17.73 -30.15
CA ALA A 364 10.93 16.94 -31.26
C ALA A 364 9.38 16.96 -31.38
N ASN A 365 8.76 18.12 -31.13
CA ASN A 365 7.29 18.32 -31.08
C ASN A 365 6.55 17.51 -30.00
N THR A 366 7.25 17.06 -28.96
CA THR A 366 6.66 16.33 -27.82
C THR A 366 7.03 17.01 -26.52
N ASP A 367 6.08 17.07 -25.59
CA ASP A 367 6.33 17.61 -24.24
C ASP A 367 7.13 16.63 -23.40
N LEU A 368 7.98 17.15 -22.52
CA LEU A 368 8.94 16.35 -21.76
C LEU A 368 8.54 16.29 -20.28
N TYR A 369 8.45 15.06 -19.78
CA TYR A 369 8.01 14.76 -18.42
C TYR A 369 9.10 15.00 -17.37
N GLY A 370 10.38 14.86 -17.76
CA GLY A 370 11.52 15.09 -16.88
C GLY A 370 11.85 16.56 -16.59
N HIS A 371 10.95 17.51 -16.92
CA HIS A 371 11.16 18.95 -16.73
C HIS A 371 11.04 19.40 -15.26
N TYR A 372 11.97 20.21 -14.78
CA TYR A 372 11.91 20.94 -13.51
C TYR A 372 12.89 22.13 -13.47
N VAL A 373 12.61 23.13 -12.63
CA VAL A 373 13.44 24.35 -12.50
C VAL A 373 14.45 24.22 -11.36
N TYR A 374 13.99 23.77 -10.20
CA TYR A 374 14.83 23.47 -9.04
C TYR A 374 14.72 21.99 -8.70
N ASP A 375 15.83 21.37 -8.34
CA ASP A 375 15.86 19.99 -7.86
C ASP A 375 15.29 19.88 -6.43
N ASP A 376 15.28 18.67 -5.87
CA ASP A 376 14.68 18.40 -4.56
C ASP A 376 15.62 18.69 -3.37
N GLU A 377 16.78 19.29 -3.65
CA GLU A 377 17.74 19.90 -2.70
C GLU A 377 17.75 21.43 -2.78
N GLY A 378 16.85 22.02 -3.58
CA GLY A 378 16.73 23.47 -3.76
C GLY A 378 17.80 24.08 -4.67
N VAL A 379 18.55 23.27 -5.43
CA VAL A 379 19.57 23.74 -6.37
C VAL A 379 18.94 23.99 -7.74
N LYS A 380 19.27 25.14 -8.35
CA LYS A 380 18.78 25.47 -9.69
C LYS A 380 19.33 24.50 -10.72
N ALA A 381 18.43 23.86 -11.47
CA ALA A 381 18.78 22.87 -12.48
C ALA A 381 19.42 23.53 -13.70
N ARG A 382 20.41 22.85 -14.31
CA ARG A 382 21.00 23.27 -15.58
C ARG A 382 21.19 22.10 -16.53
N ARG A 383 21.38 22.41 -17.80
CA ARG A 383 21.85 21.43 -18.79
C ARG A 383 23.25 20.92 -18.41
N VAL A 384 23.45 19.62 -18.55
CA VAL A 384 24.73 18.93 -18.34
C VAL A 384 25.09 18.20 -19.63
N ASP A 385 26.15 18.66 -20.29
CA ASP A 385 26.66 18.02 -21.52
C ASP A 385 27.55 16.84 -21.13
N ASN A 386 26.91 15.69 -20.91
CA ASN A 386 27.59 14.49 -20.42
C ASN A 386 28.64 13.98 -21.43
N VAL A 387 28.29 13.90 -22.71
CA VAL A 387 29.20 13.50 -23.79
C VAL A 387 29.19 14.56 -24.88
N VAL A 388 30.38 15.07 -25.21
CA VAL A 388 30.58 16.08 -26.26
C VAL A 388 31.50 15.54 -27.33
N ASN A 389 31.02 15.47 -28.58
CA ASN A 389 31.74 14.90 -29.71
C ASN A 389 32.30 13.49 -29.40
N GLY A 390 31.46 12.64 -28.81
CA GLY A 390 31.84 11.30 -28.38
C GLY A 390 32.70 11.20 -27.12
N VAL A 391 33.15 12.31 -26.53
CA VAL A 391 34.03 12.34 -25.34
C VAL A 391 33.25 12.58 -24.05
N LEU A 392 33.43 11.75 -23.02
CA LEU A 392 32.79 11.92 -21.71
C LEU A 392 33.37 13.16 -20.99
N LYS A 393 32.50 14.08 -20.56
CA LYS A 393 32.89 15.37 -19.94
C LYS A 393 32.39 15.56 -18.52
N GLU A 394 31.12 15.24 -18.25
CA GLU A 394 30.47 15.63 -16.99
C GLU A 394 29.47 14.57 -16.50
N PHE A 395 29.24 14.55 -15.19
CA PHE A 395 28.25 13.70 -14.51
C PHE A 395 27.07 14.51 -13.99
N LEU A 396 25.95 13.84 -13.72
CA LEU A 396 24.79 14.41 -13.04
C LEU A 396 25.08 14.44 -11.54
N MET A 397 25.03 15.62 -10.93
CA MET A 397 25.49 15.84 -9.56
C MET A 397 24.33 16.34 -8.68
N SER A 398 24.14 15.66 -7.55
CA SER A 398 23.44 16.19 -6.38
C SER A 398 24.43 16.98 -5.51
N ARG A 399 24.02 17.41 -4.32
CA ARG A 399 24.94 17.96 -3.31
C ARG A 399 25.86 16.90 -2.67
N VAL A 400 25.87 15.67 -3.18
CA VAL A 400 26.92 14.67 -2.92
C VAL A 400 27.96 14.79 -4.03
N PRO A 401 29.10 15.46 -3.80
CA PRO A 401 30.09 15.71 -4.83
C PRO A 401 30.92 14.47 -5.15
N LEU A 402 31.63 14.50 -6.28
CA LEU A 402 32.58 13.46 -6.71
C LEU A 402 33.95 14.12 -6.94
N ASP A 403 35.07 13.41 -6.80
CA ASP A 403 36.37 14.02 -7.12
C ASP A 403 36.40 14.52 -8.57
N GLY A 404 36.90 15.75 -8.75
CA GLY A 404 36.88 16.45 -10.03
C GLY A 404 35.54 17.15 -10.34
N PHE A 405 34.49 16.87 -9.57
CA PHE A 405 33.13 17.41 -9.72
C PHE A 405 32.57 17.86 -8.35
N PRO A 406 33.08 18.97 -7.79
CA PRO A 406 32.85 19.34 -6.39
C PRO A 406 31.48 19.99 -6.11
N ALA A 407 30.69 20.31 -7.13
CA ALA A 407 29.46 21.08 -7.00
C ALA A 407 28.24 20.35 -7.60
N SER A 408 27.06 20.58 -7.01
CA SER A 408 25.80 20.14 -7.60
C SER A 408 25.53 20.89 -8.91
N ASN A 409 24.91 20.21 -9.88
CA ASN A 409 24.40 20.81 -11.11
C ASN A 409 22.87 20.71 -11.20
N GLY A 410 22.22 20.59 -10.05
CA GLY A 410 20.76 20.58 -9.90
C GLY A 410 20.12 19.29 -10.40
N HIS A 411 20.74 18.14 -10.11
CA HIS A 411 20.21 16.81 -10.43
C HIS A 411 19.93 15.97 -9.17
N GLY A 412 19.86 16.58 -7.97
CA GLY A 412 19.46 15.93 -6.74
C GLY A 412 17.95 15.71 -6.68
N ARG A 413 17.47 14.52 -7.06
CA ARG A 413 16.02 14.24 -7.17
C ARG A 413 15.55 13.06 -6.32
N THR A 414 14.29 13.11 -5.92
CA THR A 414 13.58 12.04 -5.21
C THR A 414 12.09 12.11 -5.48
N SER A 415 11.38 11.02 -5.23
CA SER A 415 9.91 11.02 -5.18
C SER A 415 9.46 10.41 -3.86
N GLY A 416 8.38 10.94 -3.28
CA GLY A 416 7.88 10.45 -2.00
C GLY A 416 8.76 10.88 -0.83
N GLY A 417 8.85 10.03 0.20
CA GLY A 417 9.40 10.38 1.51
C GLY A 417 10.93 10.30 1.67
N GLY A 418 11.69 10.04 0.59
CA GLY A 418 13.12 9.74 0.62
C GLY A 418 14.05 10.96 0.57
N ASP A 419 15.35 10.73 0.79
CA ASP A 419 16.39 11.73 0.55
C ASP A 419 16.71 11.86 -0.96
N PRO A 420 17.15 13.01 -1.48
CA PRO A 420 17.57 13.15 -2.88
C PRO A 420 18.89 12.44 -3.17
N VAL A 421 19.03 11.91 -4.39
CA VAL A 421 20.31 11.46 -4.95
C VAL A 421 20.47 12.02 -6.36
N SER A 422 21.65 11.90 -6.97
CA SER A 422 21.83 12.35 -8.36
C SER A 422 20.99 11.48 -9.29
N ARG A 423 20.11 12.10 -10.10
CA ARG A 423 19.17 11.39 -10.97
C ARG A 423 19.07 12.03 -12.36
N GLN A 424 18.73 11.22 -13.34
CA GLN A 424 18.43 11.66 -14.71
C GLN A 424 17.23 12.61 -14.77
N SER A 425 17.13 13.41 -15.85
CA SER A 425 16.02 14.34 -16.14
C SER A 425 15.44 14.07 -17.53
N ASN A 426 15.68 14.97 -18.49
CA ASN A 426 15.44 14.76 -19.91
C ASN A 426 16.76 14.37 -20.57
N LEU A 427 16.98 13.07 -20.78
CA LEU A 427 18.16 12.53 -21.45
C LEU A 427 17.99 12.65 -22.96
N ILE A 428 18.87 13.39 -23.63
CA ILE A 428 18.81 13.64 -25.07
C ILE A 428 20.08 13.11 -25.74
N ILE A 429 19.89 12.38 -26.84
CA ILE A 429 20.94 11.85 -27.69
C ILE A 429 20.79 12.47 -29.07
N GLU A 430 21.88 13.04 -29.58
CA GLU A 430 21.94 13.66 -30.91
C GLU A 430 23.16 13.16 -31.68
N THR A 431 23.10 13.28 -33.01
CA THR A 431 24.25 13.05 -33.90
C THR A 431 24.45 14.24 -34.83
N THR A 432 25.69 14.63 -35.07
CA THR A 432 26.03 15.64 -36.08
C THR A 432 26.15 15.06 -37.48
N ARG A 433 26.07 13.73 -37.63
CA ARG A 433 26.10 13.02 -38.91
C ARG A 433 24.96 11.98 -38.95
N PRO A 434 23.74 12.44 -39.24
CA PRO A 434 22.61 11.54 -39.33
C PRO A 434 22.61 10.76 -40.66
N TYR A 435 22.03 9.56 -40.62
CA TYR A 435 21.78 8.72 -41.80
C TYR A 435 20.28 8.54 -42.00
N ALA A 436 19.85 8.34 -43.24
CA ALA A 436 18.47 7.98 -43.55
C ALA A 436 18.16 6.53 -43.10
N GLU A 437 16.88 6.20 -42.91
CA GLU A 437 16.48 4.86 -42.43
C GLU A 437 16.90 3.73 -43.38
N ASP A 438 16.86 3.98 -44.69
CA ASP A 438 17.30 3.05 -45.72
C ASP A 438 18.82 2.84 -45.70
N GLU A 439 19.60 3.88 -45.40
CA GLU A 439 21.05 3.79 -45.18
C GLU A 439 21.36 2.97 -43.93
N LEU A 440 20.67 3.21 -42.80
CA LEU A 440 20.85 2.41 -41.58
C LEU A 440 20.47 0.94 -41.81
N ARG A 441 19.38 0.68 -42.54
CA ARG A 441 19.02 -0.69 -42.97
C ARG A 441 20.11 -1.31 -43.84
N ALA A 442 20.67 -0.57 -44.79
CA ALA A 442 21.75 -1.07 -45.62
C ALA A 442 23.00 -1.42 -44.80
N MET A 443 23.34 -0.61 -43.78
CA MET A 443 24.42 -0.90 -42.82
C MET A 443 24.15 -2.19 -42.03
N LEU A 444 22.92 -2.36 -41.52
CA LEU A 444 22.49 -3.57 -40.81
C LEU A 444 22.67 -4.82 -41.68
N VAL A 445 22.21 -4.77 -42.93
CA VAL A 445 22.33 -5.89 -43.87
C VAL A 445 23.80 -6.18 -44.19
N ALA A 446 24.60 -5.16 -44.48
CA ALA A 446 26.01 -5.32 -44.80
C ALA A 446 26.81 -5.91 -43.63
N GLU A 447 26.57 -5.44 -42.40
CA GLU A 447 27.25 -5.96 -41.22
C GLU A 447 26.77 -7.39 -40.89
N ALA A 448 25.49 -7.70 -41.09
CA ALA A 448 24.98 -9.05 -40.90
C ALA A 448 25.62 -10.04 -41.90
N GLN A 449 25.76 -9.65 -43.18
CA GLN A 449 26.46 -10.44 -44.19
C GLN A 449 27.93 -10.65 -43.82
N LYS A 450 28.62 -9.58 -43.39
CA LYS A 450 30.02 -9.64 -42.95
C LYS A 450 30.22 -10.57 -41.76
N GLN A 451 29.27 -10.62 -40.82
CA GLN A 451 29.28 -11.51 -39.66
C GLN A 451 28.74 -12.92 -39.96
N GLY A 452 28.40 -13.23 -41.22
CA GLY A 452 27.85 -14.52 -41.62
C GLY A 452 26.47 -14.82 -41.02
N LYS A 453 25.68 -13.79 -40.71
CA LYS A 453 24.32 -13.90 -40.15
C LYS A 453 23.28 -13.87 -41.27
N GLU A 454 22.25 -14.69 -41.14
CA GLU A 454 21.10 -14.69 -42.07
C GLU A 454 20.27 -13.40 -41.94
N TYR A 455 20.30 -12.76 -40.77
CA TYR A 455 19.55 -11.55 -40.47
C TYR A 455 20.23 -10.70 -39.40
N GLY A 456 19.89 -9.42 -39.40
CA GLY A 456 20.04 -8.50 -38.28
C GLY A 456 18.72 -8.30 -37.53
N TYR A 457 18.74 -7.63 -36.38
CA TYR A 457 17.51 -7.28 -35.67
C TYR A 457 17.11 -5.82 -35.83
N TYR A 458 15.81 -5.56 -35.81
CA TYR A 458 15.24 -4.23 -35.60
C TYR A 458 14.33 -4.24 -34.37
N PHE A 459 14.73 -3.52 -33.32
CA PHE A 459 13.97 -3.36 -32.09
C PHE A 459 13.08 -2.13 -32.22
N ARG A 460 11.78 -2.36 -32.41
CA ARG A 460 10.81 -1.28 -32.64
C ARG A 460 10.26 -0.70 -31.34
N THR A 461 9.88 -1.57 -30.41
CA THR A 461 9.20 -1.18 -29.15
C THR A 461 9.82 -1.92 -27.98
N VAL A 462 10.00 -1.21 -26.87
CA VAL A 462 10.49 -1.73 -25.59
C VAL A 462 9.55 -1.26 -24.48
N THR A 463 9.51 -1.97 -23.35
CA THR A 463 8.69 -1.56 -22.19
C THR A 463 9.53 -0.83 -21.15
N SER A 464 10.57 -1.50 -20.67
CA SER A 464 11.42 -1.05 -19.56
C SER A 464 12.75 -1.80 -19.61
N GLY A 465 13.63 -1.49 -18.67
CA GLY A 465 14.82 -2.25 -18.39
C GLY A 465 15.22 -2.14 -16.92
N PHE A 466 16.35 -2.76 -16.60
CA PHE A 466 17.06 -2.54 -15.35
C PHE A 466 18.56 -2.64 -15.59
N THR A 467 19.34 -2.01 -14.72
CA THR A 467 20.79 -2.09 -14.78
C THR A 467 21.41 -2.28 -13.40
N TYR A 468 22.46 -3.10 -13.34
CA TYR A 468 23.34 -3.22 -12.19
C TYR A 468 24.64 -2.47 -12.47
N THR A 469 24.99 -1.55 -11.58
CA THR A 469 26.13 -0.63 -11.72
C THR A 469 27.39 -1.11 -11.00
N GLY A 470 27.41 -2.39 -10.56
CA GLY A 470 28.51 -2.98 -9.82
C GLY A 470 28.51 -2.65 -8.33
N GLU A 471 27.54 -1.88 -7.85
CA GLU A 471 27.39 -1.54 -6.45
C GLU A 471 27.08 -2.80 -5.60
N GLY A 472 27.62 -2.86 -4.38
CA GLY A 472 27.42 -3.99 -3.46
C GLY A 472 28.03 -5.33 -3.93
N GLY A 473 28.95 -5.31 -4.90
CA GLY A 473 29.53 -6.52 -5.49
C GLY A 473 28.67 -7.18 -6.57
N SER A 474 27.63 -6.48 -7.05
CA SER A 474 26.82 -6.92 -8.19
C SER A 474 27.64 -6.97 -9.49
N LEU A 475 27.19 -7.77 -10.46
CA LEU A 475 27.78 -7.77 -11.80
C LEU A 475 27.44 -6.47 -12.53
N ASN A 476 28.36 -5.96 -13.34
CA ASN A 476 28.06 -4.84 -14.24
C ASN A 476 27.28 -5.33 -15.45
N SER A 477 25.95 -5.30 -15.37
CA SER A 477 25.07 -5.79 -16.43
C SER A 477 23.83 -4.92 -16.61
N PHE A 478 23.14 -5.10 -17.73
CA PHE A 478 21.83 -4.51 -17.96
C PHE A 478 20.91 -5.53 -18.62
N ASN A 479 19.61 -5.25 -18.53
CA ASN A 479 18.57 -5.93 -19.27
C ASN A 479 17.59 -4.87 -19.80
N VAL A 480 17.25 -4.94 -21.08
CA VAL A 480 16.13 -4.20 -21.67
C VAL A 480 15.15 -5.25 -22.17
N THR A 481 13.84 -4.99 -21.99
CA THR A 481 12.76 -5.88 -22.41
C THR A 481 12.05 -5.32 -23.65
N PRO A 482 12.38 -5.82 -24.86
CA PRO A 482 11.64 -5.54 -26.08
C PRO A 482 10.23 -6.12 -26.05
N LEU A 483 9.30 -5.41 -26.69
CA LEU A 483 7.96 -5.90 -26.96
C LEU A 483 7.77 -6.28 -28.43
N GLU A 484 8.46 -5.59 -29.35
CA GLU A 484 8.40 -5.85 -30.79
C GLU A 484 9.79 -5.86 -31.43
N VAL A 485 10.14 -6.98 -32.04
CA VAL A 485 11.44 -7.21 -32.67
C VAL A 485 11.23 -7.81 -34.06
N TYR A 486 11.96 -7.32 -35.06
CA TYR A 486 11.90 -7.84 -36.43
C TYR A 486 13.26 -8.42 -36.84
N ARG A 487 13.25 -9.59 -37.47
CA ARG A 487 14.39 -10.08 -38.24
C ARG A 487 14.42 -9.36 -39.59
N VAL A 488 15.52 -8.68 -39.87
CA VAL A 488 15.81 -8.04 -41.15
C VAL A 488 16.77 -8.93 -41.90
N PHE A 489 16.27 -9.61 -42.93
CA PHE A 489 17.04 -10.62 -43.66
C PHE A 489 17.99 -10.01 -44.68
N VAL A 490 19.17 -10.62 -44.80
CA VAL A 490 20.21 -10.15 -45.72
C VAL A 490 19.95 -10.46 -47.19
N ASP A 491 19.00 -11.36 -47.47
CA ASP A 491 18.62 -11.81 -48.80
C ASP A 491 17.42 -11.05 -49.39
N GLY A 492 16.91 -10.05 -48.66
CA GLY A 492 15.83 -9.18 -49.12
C GLY A 492 14.42 -9.74 -48.95
N ARG A 493 14.23 -10.90 -48.30
CA ARG A 493 12.86 -11.36 -47.95
C ARG A 493 12.20 -10.38 -46.94
N PRO A 494 10.85 -10.36 -46.87
CA PRO A 494 10.16 -9.47 -45.94
C PRO A 494 10.59 -9.68 -44.48
N ASP A 495 10.66 -8.58 -43.73
CA ASP A 495 10.96 -8.61 -42.31
C ASP A 495 9.99 -9.54 -41.56
N GLN A 496 10.52 -10.32 -40.63
CA GLN A 496 9.73 -11.24 -39.81
C GLN A 496 9.65 -10.73 -38.38
N LEU A 497 8.43 -10.44 -37.92
CA LEU A 497 8.16 -10.17 -36.50
C LEU A 497 8.51 -11.43 -35.68
N VAL A 498 9.24 -11.24 -34.58
CA VAL A 498 9.61 -12.27 -33.61
C VAL A 498 9.38 -11.78 -32.19
N ARG A 499 9.33 -12.69 -31.23
CA ARG A 499 9.10 -12.37 -29.82
C ARG A 499 9.97 -13.20 -28.87
N GLY A 500 9.94 -12.85 -27.59
CA GLY A 500 10.47 -13.70 -26.52
C GLY A 500 11.98 -13.60 -26.30
N VAL A 501 12.57 -12.44 -26.57
CA VAL A 501 13.98 -12.17 -26.31
C VAL A 501 14.14 -10.94 -25.42
N ASP A 502 15.10 -10.99 -24.51
CA ASP A 502 15.57 -9.83 -23.73
C ASP A 502 16.96 -9.42 -24.23
N MET A 503 17.23 -8.12 -24.30
CA MET A 503 18.56 -7.61 -24.62
C MET A 503 19.40 -7.55 -23.35
N ILE A 504 20.54 -8.21 -23.35
CA ILE A 504 21.44 -8.30 -22.19
C ILE A 504 22.85 -7.91 -22.60
N GLY A 505 23.69 -7.59 -21.61
CA GLY A 505 25.10 -7.45 -21.85
C GLY A 505 25.80 -6.66 -20.77
N THR A 506 27.06 -6.33 -21.04
CA THR A 506 27.81 -5.36 -20.25
C THR A 506 27.77 -4.00 -20.95
N PRO A 507 27.59 -2.90 -20.20
CA PRO A 507 27.49 -1.56 -20.76
C PRO A 507 28.65 -1.18 -21.67
N LEU A 508 29.91 -1.37 -21.22
CA LEU A 508 31.10 -1.00 -22.01
C LEU A 508 31.17 -1.71 -23.36
N SER A 509 30.88 -3.02 -23.38
CA SER A 509 30.87 -3.80 -24.62
C SER A 509 29.83 -3.25 -25.60
N MET A 510 28.60 -3.03 -25.13
CA MET A 510 27.51 -2.54 -25.98
C MET A 510 27.74 -1.12 -26.48
N PHE A 511 28.29 -0.26 -25.63
CA PHE A 511 28.59 1.12 -25.98
C PHE A 511 29.62 1.23 -27.11
N SER A 512 30.65 0.39 -27.08
CA SER A 512 31.68 0.33 -28.12
C SER A 512 31.18 -0.12 -29.50
N ASN A 513 29.96 -0.68 -29.57
CA ASN A 513 29.35 -1.17 -30.80
C ASN A 513 28.35 -0.17 -31.44
N ILE A 514 28.08 0.97 -30.80
CA ILE A 514 27.23 2.02 -31.41
C ILE A 514 28.03 2.69 -32.53
N THR A 515 27.50 2.67 -33.75
CA THR A 515 28.27 3.04 -34.96
C THR A 515 27.64 4.16 -35.77
N ALA A 516 26.31 4.23 -35.85
CA ALA A 516 25.61 5.26 -36.61
C ALA A 516 24.25 5.60 -35.97
N ALA A 517 23.70 6.75 -36.33
CA ALA A 517 22.39 7.21 -35.86
C ALA A 517 21.62 7.92 -36.98
N GLY A 518 20.29 7.89 -36.86
CA GLY A 518 19.36 8.55 -37.76
C GLY A 518 19.24 10.06 -37.54
N ASN A 519 18.41 10.71 -38.36
CA ASN A 519 18.11 12.15 -38.28
C ASN A 519 16.96 12.51 -37.33
N GLU A 520 15.98 11.62 -37.15
CA GLU A 520 14.74 11.93 -36.44
C GLU A 520 14.76 11.44 -34.99
N PRO A 521 14.87 12.35 -33.99
CA PRO A 521 14.73 11.96 -32.60
C PRO A 521 13.27 11.61 -32.30
N SER A 522 13.07 10.51 -31.57
CA SER A 522 11.78 10.17 -30.97
C SER A 522 11.86 10.28 -29.45
N VAL A 523 10.71 10.48 -28.82
CA VAL A 523 10.61 10.67 -27.36
C VAL A 523 9.99 9.43 -26.72
N PHE A 524 10.61 8.96 -25.63
CA PHE A 524 10.07 7.99 -24.70
C PHE A 524 9.84 8.68 -23.35
N THR A 525 8.60 8.68 -22.89
CA THR A 525 8.21 9.22 -21.58
C THR A 525 8.07 8.07 -20.58
N GLY A 526 8.62 8.25 -19.39
CA GLY A 526 8.59 7.21 -18.37
C GLY A 526 8.80 7.72 -16.96
N VAL A 527 8.80 6.78 -16.03
CA VAL A 527 9.14 7.03 -14.63
C VAL A 527 10.30 6.10 -14.27
N CYS A 528 11.39 6.67 -13.75
CA CYS A 528 12.61 5.95 -13.44
C CYS A 528 12.66 5.62 -11.95
N GLY A 529 12.80 4.34 -11.60
CA GLY A 529 12.97 3.87 -10.22
C GLY A 529 14.44 3.82 -9.82
N ALA A 530 14.77 4.35 -8.65
CA ALA A 530 16.08 4.17 -8.00
C ALA A 530 15.92 4.23 -6.47
N GLU A 531 17.02 4.31 -5.74
CA GLU A 531 17.07 4.37 -4.28
C GLU A 531 16.20 5.50 -3.73
N SER A 532 16.19 6.65 -4.41
CA SER A 532 15.40 7.85 -4.07
C SER A 532 13.93 7.83 -4.54
N GLY A 533 13.45 6.70 -5.05
CA GLY A 533 12.09 6.55 -5.56
C GLY A 533 11.94 6.69 -7.08
N TRP A 534 10.70 6.83 -7.50
CA TRP A 534 10.19 6.86 -8.88
C TRP A 534 10.05 8.30 -9.40
N VAL A 535 11.08 8.82 -10.08
CA VAL A 535 11.08 10.20 -10.60
C VAL A 535 10.65 10.25 -12.07
N PRO A 536 9.88 11.27 -12.49
CA PRO A 536 9.58 11.51 -13.90
C PRO A 536 10.84 11.70 -14.75
N VAL A 537 10.94 11.00 -15.88
CA VAL A 537 12.05 11.15 -16.83
C VAL A 537 11.54 11.12 -18.26
N THR A 538 12.35 11.66 -19.16
CA THR A 538 12.16 11.52 -20.59
C THR A 538 13.47 11.13 -21.24
N ALA A 539 13.46 10.17 -22.15
CA ALA A 539 14.59 9.82 -22.99
C ALA A 539 14.25 10.15 -24.44
N SER A 540 15.10 10.90 -25.13
CA SER A 540 14.96 11.16 -26.56
C SER A 540 16.21 10.72 -27.30
N SER A 541 16.01 9.93 -28.34
CA SER A 541 17.09 9.43 -29.18
C SER A 541 16.63 9.30 -30.62
N PRO A 542 17.51 9.49 -31.61
CA PRO A 542 17.29 8.97 -32.94
C PRO A 542 17.33 7.44 -32.93
N THR A 543 16.88 6.85 -34.03
CA THR A 543 17.19 5.45 -34.35
C THR A 543 18.71 5.26 -34.39
N ILE A 544 19.23 4.19 -33.78
CA ILE A 544 20.67 3.89 -33.79
C ILE A 544 20.97 2.55 -34.45
N PHE A 545 22.14 2.45 -35.06
CA PHE A 545 22.73 1.21 -35.53
C PHE A 545 23.84 0.76 -34.59
N VAL A 546 23.74 -0.50 -34.14
CA VAL A 546 24.69 -1.16 -33.25
C VAL A 546 25.25 -2.37 -34.00
N SER A 547 26.57 -2.44 -34.14
CA SER A 547 27.24 -3.50 -34.90
C SER A 547 27.12 -4.87 -34.23
N GLN A 548 26.91 -4.91 -32.91
CA GLN A 548 26.72 -6.13 -32.15
C GLN A 548 25.90 -5.89 -30.88
N ILE A 549 24.83 -6.67 -30.74
CA ILE A 549 24.07 -6.82 -29.50
C ILE A 549 24.08 -8.29 -29.05
N GLU A 550 23.60 -8.54 -27.84
CA GLU A 550 23.35 -9.87 -27.32
C GLU A 550 21.91 -9.97 -26.80
N THR A 551 21.23 -11.06 -27.16
CA THR A 551 19.90 -11.37 -26.64
C THR A 551 19.86 -12.75 -26.01
N GLN A 552 19.07 -12.86 -24.95
CA GLN A 552 18.72 -14.15 -24.34
C GLN A 552 17.24 -14.44 -24.54
N ARG A 553 16.87 -15.71 -24.50
CA ARG A 553 15.47 -16.12 -24.56
C ARG A 553 14.78 -15.79 -23.24
N ARG A 554 13.59 -15.20 -23.31
CA ARG A 554 12.73 -14.98 -22.14
C ARG A 554 12.29 -16.33 -21.58
N ALA A 555 12.26 -16.44 -20.25
CA ALA A 555 11.85 -17.67 -19.58
C ALA A 555 10.47 -18.13 -20.07
N GLN A 556 10.35 -19.41 -20.43
CA GLN A 556 9.09 -19.97 -20.88
C GLN A 556 8.10 -20.03 -19.71
N ALA A 557 6.95 -19.38 -19.87
CA ALA A 557 5.83 -19.56 -18.95
C ALA A 557 5.33 -21.01 -19.03
N ARG A 558 5.07 -21.63 -17.87
CA ARG A 558 4.55 -23.01 -17.80
C ARG A 558 3.02 -23.06 -17.84
N ASP A 559 2.37 -21.91 -17.71
CA ASP A 559 0.92 -21.83 -17.67
C ASP A 559 0.32 -21.86 -19.08
N ILE A 560 -0.58 -22.81 -19.30
CA ILE A 560 -1.36 -22.89 -20.53
C ILE A 560 -2.34 -21.71 -20.64
N ALA A 561 -2.79 -21.44 -21.87
CA ALA A 561 -3.87 -20.50 -22.16
C ALA A 561 -5.16 -20.81 -21.36
N PRO A 562 -6.07 -19.84 -21.21
CA PRO A 562 -7.38 -20.11 -20.64
C PRO A 562 -8.09 -21.27 -21.36
N ILE A 563 -8.70 -22.16 -20.59
CA ILE A 563 -9.38 -23.39 -21.08
C ILE A 563 -10.57 -23.03 -21.95
N LEU A 564 -11.35 -22.05 -21.49
CA LEU A 564 -12.44 -21.46 -22.25
C LEU A 564 -12.00 -20.12 -22.84
N PRO A 565 -12.48 -19.73 -24.04
CA PRO A 565 -12.27 -18.37 -24.56
C PRO A 565 -12.88 -17.32 -23.62
N SER A 566 -12.62 -16.03 -23.81
CA SER A 566 -13.35 -15.02 -23.03
C SER A 566 -14.87 -15.10 -23.31
N PRO A 567 -15.72 -14.69 -22.36
CA PRO A 567 -17.15 -14.54 -22.64
C PRO A 567 -17.36 -13.57 -23.80
N LYS A 568 -18.38 -13.85 -24.64
CA LYS A 568 -18.78 -12.95 -25.72
C LYS A 568 -19.62 -11.83 -25.13
N PRO A 569 -19.48 -10.58 -25.61
CA PRO A 569 -20.36 -9.49 -25.21
C PRO A 569 -21.82 -9.82 -25.53
N GLU A 570 -22.73 -9.49 -24.61
CA GLU A 570 -24.18 -9.65 -24.77
C GLU A 570 -24.90 -8.35 -24.40
N GLU A 571 -25.97 -8.01 -25.13
CA GLU A 571 -26.81 -6.89 -24.75
C GLU A 571 -27.67 -7.26 -23.53
N PHE A 572 -27.25 -6.77 -22.36
CA PHE A 572 -28.02 -6.88 -21.12
C PHE A 572 -28.59 -5.50 -20.75
N THR A 573 -29.91 -5.35 -20.75
CA THR A 573 -30.58 -4.04 -20.67
C THR A 573 -31.18 -3.70 -19.31
N ASP A 574 -31.18 -4.62 -18.34
CA ASP A 574 -31.68 -4.32 -17.00
C ASP A 574 -30.71 -3.35 -16.29
N LYS A 575 -31.24 -2.32 -15.64
CA LYS A 575 -30.46 -1.29 -14.93
C LYS A 575 -30.42 -1.53 -13.42
N ASP A 576 -31.18 -2.50 -12.93
CA ASP A 576 -31.14 -2.90 -11.53
C ASP A 576 -29.80 -3.55 -11.19
N THR A 577 -29.08 -2.96 -10.24
CA THR A 577 -27.72 -3.38 -9.88
C THR A 577 -27.65 -4.85 -9.48
N ASP A 578 -28.58 -5.30 -8.65
CA ASP A 578 -28.55 -6.67 -8.11
C ASP A 578 -28.82 -7.68 -9.22
N LYS A 579 -29.79 -7.39 -10.09
CA LYS A 579 -30.11 -8.26 -11.23
C LYS A 579 -28.95 -8.36 -12.21
N VAL A 580 -28.26 -7.26 -12.52
CA VAL A 580 -27.10 -7.28 -13.42
C VAL A 580 -25.99 -8.17 -12.83
N ILE A 581 -25.66 -7.97 -11.55
CA ILE A 581 -24.62 -8.75 -10.87
C ILE A 581 -24.99 -10.24 -10.86
N PHE A 582 -26.20 -10.60 -10.42
CA PHE A 582 -26.61 -12.01 -10.38
C PHE A 582 -26.73 -12.64 -11.76
N ALA A 583 -27.17 -11.90 -12.78
CA ALA A 583 -27.21 -12.39 -14.15
C ALA A 583 -25.80 -12.69 -14.67
N ALA A 584 -24.85 -11.77 -14.47
CA ALA A 584 -23.45 -11.98 -14.86
C ALA A 584 -22.84 -13.19 -14.14
N MET A 585 -23.04 -13.30 -12.82
CA MET A 585 -22.60 -14.45 -12.03
C MET A 585 -23.19 -15.77 -12.56
N ARG A 586 -24.50 -15.79 -12.83
CA ARG A 586 -25.20 -16.99 -13.30
C ARG A 586 -24.73 -17.44 -14.67
N SER A 587 -24.69 -16.52 -15.64
CA SER A 587 -24.27 -16.82 -17.01
C SER A 587 -22.85 -17.37 -17.06
N GLU A 588 -21.92 -16.81 -16.28
CA GLU A 588 -20.55 -17.31 -16.25
C GLU A 588 -20.43 -18.63 -15.46
N GLN A 589 -21.23 -18.82 -14.40
CA GLN A 589 -21.23 -20.06 -13.63
C GLN A 589 -21.75 -21.24 -14.46
N GLU A 590 -22.88 -21.07 -15.16
CA GLU A 590 -23.46 -22.08 -16.04
C GLU A 590 -22.49 -22.48 -17.15
N ARG A 591 -21.83 -21.49 -17.74
CA ARG A 591 -20.82 -21.68 -18.78
C ARG A 591 -19.61 -22.48 -18.27
N ASN A 592 -19.05 -22.12 -17.12
CA ASN A 592 -17.92 -22.83 -16.54
C ASN A 592 -18.31 -24.24 -16.09
N ASN A 593 -19.48 -24.40 -15.48
CA ASN A 593 -19.98 -25.72 -15.07
C ASN A 593 -20.18 -26.66 -16.27
N ALA A 594 -20.58 -26.13 -17.44
CA ALA A 594 -20.79 -26.92 -18.64
C ALA A 594 -19.47 -27.34 -19.34
N ALA A 595 -18.47 -26.45 -19.39
CA ALA A 595 -17.36 -26.57 -20.34
C ALA A 595 -15.95 -26.33 -19.77
N LEU A 596 -15.78 -25.93 -18.51
CA LEU A 596 -14.46 -25.69 -17.92
C LEU A 596 -13.77 -27.02 -17.57
N ILE A 597 -13.19 -27.67 -18.57
CA ILE A 597 -12.55 -28.98 -18.44
C ILE A 597 -11.35 -29.08 -19.37
N LEU A 598 -10.20 -29.54 -18.85
CA LEU A 598 -9.09 -29.96 -19.69
C LEU A 598 -9.34 -31.35 -20.28
N PRO A 599 -8.81 -31.66 -21.49
CA PRO A 599 -8.92 -33.00 -22.07
C PRO A 599 -8.47 -34.09 -21.09
N GLY A 600 -9.39 -35.00 -20.72
CA GLY A 600 -9.14 -36.09 -19.76
C GLY A 600 -9.16 -35.68 -18.28
N GLY A 601 -9.40 -34.40 -17.95
CA GLY A 601 -9.52 -33.91 -16.58
C GLY A 601 -10.92 -34.12 -15.97
N PRO A 602 -11.07 -33.98 -14.64
CA PRO A 602 -12.37 -33.98 -13.99
C PRO A 602 -13.15 -32.70 -14.29
N LYS A 603 -14.49 -32.81 -14.30
CA LYS A 603 -15.38 -31.64 -14.37
C LYS A 603 -15.48 -30.95 -13.01
N PRO A 604 -15.70 -29.63 -12.96
CA PRO A 604 -16.21 -28.97 -11.77
C PRO A 604 -17.50 -29.64 -11.29
N TYR A 605 -17.59 -29.94 -10.00
CA TYR A 605 -18.86 -30.38 -9.41
C TYR A 605 -19.50 -29.28 -8.55
N TYR A 606 -18.68 -28.34 -8.06
CA TYR A 606 -19.14 -27.19 -7.29
C TYR A 606 -18.43 -25.92 -7.74
N ILE A 607 -19.20 -24.87 -8.01
CA ILE A 607 -18.70 -23.52 -8.27
C ILE A 607 -19.46 -22.55 -7.37
N SER A 608 -18.73 -21.69 -6.67
CA SER A 608 -19.28 -20.60 -5.86
C SER A 608 -18.65 -19.28 -6.29
N TYR A 609 -19.49 -18.31 -6.62
CA TYR A 609 -19.08 -16.94 -6.84
C TYR A 609 -19.53 -16.07 -5.68
N THR A 610 -18.62 -15.27 -5.17
CA THR A 610 -18.89 -14.19 -4.22
C THR A 610 -18.53 -12.86 -4.87
N VAL A 611 -19.34 -11.84 -4.65
CA VAL A 611 -19.06 -10.47 -5.12
C VAL A 611 -19.27 -9.52 -3.95
N ALA A 612 -18.33 -8.62 -3.73
CA ALA A 612 -18.47 -7.50 -2.81
C ALA A 612 -18.49 -6.20 -3.60
N ARG A 613 -19.61 -5.49 -3.54
CA ARG A 613 -19.72 -4.10 -4.01
C ARG A 613 -19.62 -3.19 -2.80
N TYR A 614 -18.63 -2.31 -2.76
CA TYR A 614 -18.31 -1.56 -1.54
C TYR A 614 -17.78 -0.15 -1.80
N ARG A 615 -17.83 0.69 -0.78
CA ARG A 615 -17.10 1.96 -0.73
C ARG A 615 -16.58 2.21 0.68
N ARG A 616 -15.50 2.96 0.80
CA ARG A 616 -14.80 3.21 2.06
C ARG A 616 -14.74 4.69 2.32
N PHE A 617 -14.64 5.04 3.60
CA PHE A 617 -14.33 6.40 4.00
C PHE A 617 -13.32 6.39 5.13
N GLN A 618 -12.52 7.44 5.19
CA GLN A 618 -11.55 7.65 6.26
C GLN A 618 -11.36 9.14 6.49
N VAL A 619 -11.40 9.54 7.76
CA VAL A 619 -11.14 10.89 8.24
C VAL A 619 -10.19 10.79 9.42
N VAL A 620 -9.05 11.49 9.36
CA VAL A 620 -8.01 11.46 10.40
C VAL A 620 -7.63 12.88 10.77
N GLY A 621 -7.59 13.15 12.07
CA GLY A 621 -7.22 14.46 12.59
C GLY A 621 -6.48 14.38 13.91
N SER A 622 -5.71 15.43 14.19
CA SER A 622 -4.98 15.62 15.44
C SER A 622 -4.96 17.10 15.77
N LEU A 623 -5.19 17.46 17.03
CA LEU A 623 -5.14 18.85 17.51
C LEU A 623 -5.96 19.82 16.64
N GLY A 624 -7.13 19.39 16.15
CA GLY A 624 -7.98 20.19 15.28
C GLY A 624 -7.46 20.39 13.85
N GLY A 625 -6.38 19.71 13.45
CA GLY A 625 -5.90 19.65 12.08
C GLY A 625 -6.35 18.37 11.38
N LEU A 626 -6.87 18.50 10.16
CA LEU A 626 -7.29 17.39 9.31
C LEU A 626 -6.10 16.92 8.45
N PHE A 627 -5.67 15.67 8.65
CA PHE A 627 -4.54 15.06 7.94
C PHE A 627 -4.98 14.28 6.70
N HIS A 628 -6.11 13.59 6.80
CA HIS A 628 -6.67 12.80 5.73
C HIS A 628 -8.19 12.84 5.76
N SER A 629 -8.81 12.91 4.59
CA SER A 629 -10.25 12.84 4.44
C SER A 629 -10.58 12.34 3.04
N SER A 630 -11.21 11.19 2.94
CA SER A 630 -11.63 10.62 1.66
C SER A 630 -12.88 9.78 1.79
N VAL A 631 -13.64 9.72 0.69
CA VAL A 631 -14.67 8.71 0.43
C VAL A 631 -14.34 8.12 -0.93
N SER A 632 -14.15 6.81 -1.00
CA SER A 632 -13.92 6.14 -2.28
C SER A 632 -15.20 6.16 -3.11
N PRO A 633 -15.10 6.11 -4.46
CA PRO A 633 -16.24 5.68 -5.26
C PRO A 633 -16.67 4.26 -4.87
N TRP A 634 -17.80 3.81 -5.41
CA TRP A 634 -18.12 2.38 -5.40
C TRP A 634 -17.02 1.59 -6.11
N GLN A 635 -16.70 0.43 -5.56
CA GLN A 635 -15.75 -0.53 -6.08
C GLN A 635 -16.39 -1.91 -6.03
N MET A 636 -15.88 -2.83 -6.84
CA MET A 636 -16.35 -4.21 -6.83
C MET A 636 -15.16 -5.16 -6.91
N ASN A 637 -15.22 -6.22 -6.12
CA ASN A 637 -14.29 -7.35 -6.17
C ASN A 637 -15.08 -8.64 -6.05
N GLY A 638 -14.51 -9.74 -6.53
CA GLY A 638 -15.13 -11.06 -6.43
C GLY A 638 -14.20 -12.11 -5.85
N GLY A 639 -14.80 -13.25 -5.53
CA GLY A 639 -14.13 -14.48 -5.15
C GLY A 639 -14.73 -15.63 -5.95
N VAL A 640 -13.88 -16.50 -6.46
CA VAL A 640 -14.27 -17.67 -7.23
C VAL A 640 -13.74 -18.93 -6.56
N GLN A 641 -14.64 -19.83 -6.20
CA GLN A 641 -14.33 -21.18 -5.74
C GLN A 641 -14.72 -22.16 -6.84
N VAL A 642 -13.81 -23.03 -7.23
CA VAL A 642 -14.05 -24.17 -8.12
C VAL A 642 -13.53 -25.41 -7.42
N ILE A 643 -14.39 -26.41 -7.25
CA ILE A 643 -14.04 -27.68 -6.60
C ILE A 643 -14.27 -28.84 -7.56
N LEU A 644 -13.31 -29.75 -7.59
CA LEU A 644 -13.28 -30.99 -8.39
C LEU A 644 -13.49 -32.20 -7.48
N GLY A 645 -13.98 -33.31 -8.04
CA GLY A 645 -14.31 -34.52 -7.29
C GLY A 645 -15.80 -34.62 -6.96
N ASP A 646 -16.12 -34.94 -5.72
CA ASP A 646 -17.50 -35.05 -5.22
C ASP A 646 -17.59 -34.68 -3.73
N TYR A 647 -18.77 -34.79 -3.12
CA TYR A 647 -18.95 -34.46 -1.70
C TYR A 647 -18.13 -35.33 -0.74
N GLN A 648 -17.72 -36.54 -1.13
CA GLN A 648 -16.96 -37.46 -0.29
C GLN A 648 -15.45 -37.20 -0.39
N ASN A 649 -14.95 -36.95 -1.61
CA ASN A 649 -13.55 -36.69 -1.86
C ASN A 649 -13.39 -35.58 -2.91
N ASN A 650 -12.95 -34.42 -2.47
CA ASN A 650 -12.83 -33.24 -3.32
C ASN A 650 -11.45 -32.57 -3.30
N SER A 651 -11.26 -31.59 -4.17
CA SER A 651 -10.01 -30.85 -4.32
C SER A 651 -9.71 -29.83 -3.21
N ASP A 652 -10.56 -29.63 -2.20
CA ASP A 652 -10.25 -28.71 -1.10
C ASP A 652 -9.24 -29.37 -0.14
N VAL A 653 -7.98 -28.94 -0.25
CA VAL A 653 -6.88 -29.40 0.60
C VAL A 653 -6.86 -28.74 1.97
N SER A 654 -7.51 -27.58 2.10
CA SER A 654 -7.44 -26.75 3.30
C SER A 654 -8.67 -26.92 4.18
N TYR A 655 -9.81 -27.26 3.59
CA TYR A 655 -11.13 -27.18 4.23
C TYR A 655 -11.45 -25.76 4.73
N MET A 656 -11.04 -24.74 3.98
CA MET A 656 -11.13 -23.32 4.36
C MET A 656 -11.71 -22.41 3.27
N ASP A 657 -12.53 -22.93 2.35
CA ASP A 657 -13.18 -22.15 1.29
C ASP A 657 -12.19 -21.27 0.50
N GLN A 658 -11.13 -21.90 -0.01
CA GLN A 658 -10.14 -21.22 -0.85
C GLN A 658 -10.79 -20.64 -2.11
N ILE A 659 -10.51 -19.38 -2.38
CA ILE A 659 -10.99 -18.65 -3.55
C ILE A 659 -9.83 -18.09 -4.37
N ALA A 660 -10.05 -18.00 -5.68
CA ALA A 660 -9.33 -17.09 -6.56
C ALA A 660 -9.97 -15.69 -6.47
N PRO A 661 -9.22 -14.61 -6.17
CA PRO A 661 -9.76 -13.26 -6.21
C PRO A 661 -10.09 -12.86 -7.65
N ALA A 662 -11.24 -12.23 -7.85
CA ALA A 662 -11.66 -11.67 -9.13
C ALA A 662 -11.64 -10.15 -9.08
N GLN A 663 -10.89 -9.53 -10.00
CA GLN A 663 -10.93 -8.08 -10.20
C GLN A 663 -12.18 -7.75 -11.02
N LEU A 664 -13.05 -6.89 -10.50
CA LEU A 664 -14.32 -6.52 -11.11
C LEU A 664 -14.38 -5.00 -11.33
N PRO A 665 -15.16 -4.52 -12.32
CA PRO A 665 -15.29 -3.08 -12.58
C PRO A 665 -15.97 -2.35 -11.41
N SER A 666 -15.63 -1.09 -11.16
CA SER A 666 -16.37 -0.27 -10.19
C SER A 666 -17.80 0.01 -10.67
N GLU A 667 -17.97 0.15 -11.99
CA GLU A 667 -19.28 0.22 -12.62
C GLU A 667 -19.92 -1.15 -12.77
N VAL A 668 -21.25 -1.19 -12.71
CA VAL A 668 -22.01 -2.42 -12.82
C VAL A 668 -22.22 -2.73 -14.30
N ASP A 669 -21.23 -3.39 -14.92
CA ASP A 669 -21.26 -3.83 -16.31
C ASP A 669 -21.32 -5.37 -16.39
N TYR A 670 -22.36 -5.89 -17.03
CA TYR A 670 -22.62 -7.33 -17.16
C TYR A 670 -21.45 -8.10 -17.78
N ASP A 671 -20.89 -7.60 -18.88
CA ASP A 671 -19.86 -8.30 -19.67
C ASP A 671 -18.52 -8.27 -18.94
N VAL A 672 -18.15 -7.13 -18.37
CA VAL A 672 -16.88 -6.96 -17.68
C VAL A 672 -16.86 -7.74 -16.35
N ILE A 673 -18.00 -7.85 -15.65
CA ILE A 673 -18.14 -8.76 -14.49
C ILE A 673 -17.91 -10.21 -14.92
N ARG A 674 -18.57 -10.68 -15.98
CA ARG A 674 -18.38 -12.06 -16.49
C ARG A 674 -16.94 -12.34 -16.85
N ARG A 675 -16.26 -11.37 -17.45
CA ARG A 675 -14.85 -11.49 -17.86
C ARG A 675 -13.92 -11.66 -16.66
N GLY A 676 -14.11 -10.90 -15.57
CA GLY A 676 -13.34 -11.07 -14.33
C GLY A 676 -13.59 -12.42 -13.64
N LEU A 677 -14.84 -12.89 -13.63
CA LEU A 677 -15.21 -14.20 -13.10
C LEU A 677 -14.67 -15.36 -13.94
N TRP A 678 -14.65 -15.23 -15.27
CA TRP A 678 -14.09 -16.20 -16.21
C TRP A 678 -12.60 -16.44 -15.95
N GLU A 679 -11.80 -15.37 -15.92
CA GLU A 679 -10.35 -15.48 -15.70
C GLU A 679 -10.04 -16.15 -14.36
N SER A 680 -10.77 -15.75 -13.31
CA SER A 680 -10.60 -16.29 -11.97
C SER A 680 -11.08 -17.75 -11.87
N SER A 681 -12.12 -18.14 -12.61
CA SER A 681 -12.59 -19.53 -12.69
C SER A 681 -11.56 -20.44 -13.36
N ASP A 682 -10.95 -19.99 -14.45
CA ASP A 682 -9.87 -20.72 -15.13
C ASP A 682 -8.66 -20.95 -14.20
N MET A 683 -8.23 -19.89 -13.50
CA MET A 683 -7.15 -19.98 -12.52
C MET A 683 -7.49 -20.96 -11.39
N MET A 684 -8.70 -20.86 -10.82
CA MET A 684 -9.13 -21.71 -9.72
C MET A 684 -9.28 -23.18 -10.13
N TYR A 685 -9.75 -23.46 -11.34
CA TYR A 685 -9.81 -24.83 -11.88
C TYR A 685 -8.42 -25.46 -11.99
N LYS A 686 -7.45 -24.71 -12.55
CA LYS A 686 -6.05 -25.17 -12.67
C LYS A 686 -5.42 -25.42 -11.30
N TYR A 687 -5.67 -24.52 -10.33
CA TYR A 687 -5.27 -24.73 -8.95
C TYR A 687 -5.91 -25.99 -8.35
N ALA A 688 -7.22 -26.18 -8.53
CA ALA A 688 -7.96 -27.32 -8.00
C ALA A 688 -7.47 -28.67 -8.55
N LEU A 689 -6.99 -28.74 -9.79
CA LEU A 689 -6.34 -29.94 -10.33
C LEU A 689 -5.09 -30.31 -9.53
N GLY A 690 -4.22 -29.32 -9.26
CA GLY A 690 -3.02 -29.51 -8.45
C GLY A 690 -3.36 -29.89 -7.00
N ALA A 691 -4.33 -29.20 -6.41
CA ALA A 691 -4.80 -29.47 -5.05
C ALA A 691 -5.40 -30.88 -4.91
N MET A 692 -6.19 -31.34 -5.89
CA MET A 692 -6.72 -32.70 -5.91
C MET A 692 -5.59 -33.75 -5.95
N ALA A 693 -4.61 -33.57 -6.83
CA ALA A 693 -3.45 -34.48 -6.91
C ALA A 693 -2.63 -34.47 -5.62
N GLN A 694 -2.39 -33.29 -5.03
CA GLN A 694 -1.71 -33.14 -3.75
C GLN A 694 -2.45 -33.90 -2.64
N LYS A 695 -3.77 -33.72 -2.54
CA LYS A 695 -4.59 -34.40 -1.54
C LYS A 695 -4.57 -35.91 -1.72
N THR A 696 -4.73 -36.40 -2.95
CA THR A 696 -4.67 -37.84 -3.26
C THR A 696 -3.31 -38.43 -2.86
N ASN A 697 -2.19 -37.80 -3.24
CA ASN A 697 -0.86 -38.26 -2.87
C ASN A 697 -0.62 -38.25 -1.36
N TYR A 698 -1.08 -37.20 -0.68
CA TYR A 698 -0.98 -37.11 0.77
C TYR A 698 -1.76 -38.23 1.47
N LEU A 699 -3.00 -38.47 1.06
CA LEU A 699 -3.87 -39.51 1.64
C LEU A 699 -3.39 -40.94 1.33
N GLN A 700 -2.67 -41.15 0.22
CA GLN A 700 -2.00 -42.42 -0.06
C GLN A 700 -0.84 -42.70 0.91
N GLN A 701 -0.07 -41.66 1.25
CA GLN A 701 1.05 -41.77 2.20
C GLN A 701 0.59 -41.75 3.66
N ASN A 702 -0.53 -41.08 3.94
CA ASN A 702 -1.08 -40.86 5.27
C ASN A 702 -2.60 -41.20 5.25
N PRO A 703 -2.95 -42.50 5.31
CA PRO A 703 -4.35 -42.91 5.31
C PRO A 703 -5.13 -42.31 6.49
N LYS A 704 -6.37 -41.88 6.24
CA LYS A 704 -7.31 -41.41 7.28
C LYS A 704 -7.58 -42.53 8.29
N SER A 705 -7.90 -42.16 9.53
CA SER A 705 -8.44 -43.11 10.51
C SER A 705 -9.79 -43.67 10.02
N PRO A 706 -10.24 -44.85 10.51
CA PRO A 706 -11.54 -45.40 10.12
C PRO A 706 -12.70 -44.42 10.31
N ASP A 707 -12.70 -43.66 11.42
CA ASP A 707 -13.74 -42.68 11.70
C ASP A 707 -13.68 -41.48 10.74
N GLU A 708 -12.49 -40.94 10.48
CA GLU A 708 -12.32 -39.81 9.53
C GLU A 708 -12.61 -40.21 8.08
N ALA A 709 -12.43 -41.47 7.72
CA ALA A 709 -12.72 -41.99 6.39
C ALA A 709 -14.23 -42.00 6.08
N THR A 710 -15.09 -41.95 7.10
CA THR A 710 -16.55 -41.85 6.94
C THR A 710 -17.06 -40.42 6.72
N LEU A 711 -16.22 -39.42 7.01
CA LEU A 711 -16.61 -38.01 6.89
C LEU A 711 -16.47 -37.52 5.44
N ALA A 712 -17.61 -37.15 4.86
CA ALA A 712 -17.66 -36.39 3.62
C ALA A 712 -16.78 -35.12 3.72
N ASP A 713 -16.12 -34.76 2.62
CA ASP A 713 -15.30 -33.54 2.58
C ASP A 713 -16.14 -32.27 2.59
N MET A 714 -17.38 -32.33 2.09
CA MET A 714 -18.33 -31.22 2.07
C MET A 714 -19.77 -31.71 2.21
N GLN A 715 -20.59 -31.05 3.03
CA GLN A 715 -22.03 -31.28 3.11
C GLN A 715 -22.75 -30.61 1.94
N GLN A 716 -23.67 -31.31 1.27
CA GLN A 716 -24.56 -30.74 0.27
C GLN A 716 -25.66 -29.91 0.96
N LEU A 717 -25.95 -28.72 0.45
CA LEU A 717 -26.95 -27.80 1.01
C LEU A 717 -28.14 -27.61 0.06
N PRO A 718 -29.35 -27.31 0.59
CA PRO A 718 -30.52 -27.04 -0.24
C PRO A 718 -30.40 -25.69 -0.96
N ALA A 719 -31.02 -25.60 -2.14
CA ALA A 719 -31.16 -24.35 -2.87
C ALA A 719 -31.97 -23.33 -2.04
N VAL A 720 -31.55 -22.06 -2.07
CA VAL A 720 -32.21 -20.99 -1.33
C VAL A 720 -31.96 -19.65 -1.99
N THR A 721 -32.97 -18.78 -2.01
CA THR A 721 -32.83 -17.39 -2.47
C THR A 721 -33.22 -16.44 -1.37
N ARG A 722 -32.30 -15.58 -0.94
CA ARG A 722 -32.52 -14.54 0.07
C ARG A 722 -31.81 -13.25 -0.34
N LEU A 723 -32.59 -12.24 -0.70
CA LEU A 723 -32.07 -10.93 -1.04
C LEU A 723 -32.44 -9.96 0.07
N GLN A 724 -31.50 -9.71 0.98
CA GLN A 724 -31.72 -8.80 2.11
C GLN A 724 -31.53 -7.36 1.67
N GLU A 725 -32.43 -6.49 2.11
CA GLU A 725 -32.32 -5.04 1.96
C GLU A 725 -31.86 -4.39 3.27
N ARG A 726 -31.25 -3.20 3.17
CA ARG A 726 -30.84 -2.44 4.35
C ARG A 726 -32.06 -1.89 5.07
N GLU A 727 -32.23 -2.23 6.35
CA GLU A 727 -33.24 -1.61 7.20
C GLU A 727 -32.91 -0.14 7.50
N VAL A 728 -31.63 0.15 7.75
CA VAL A 728 -31.11 1.50 8.02
C VAL A 728 -30.14 1.90 6.91
N LYS A 729 -30.39 3.07 6.30
CA LYS A 729 -29.52 3.64 5.26
C LYS A 729 -28.11 3.85 5.81
N TYR A 730 -27.09 3.53 5.01
CA TYR A 730 -25.70 3.77 5.36
C TYR A 730 -25.26 5.11 4.77
N GLU A 731 -25.46 6.19 5.53
CA GLU A 731 -25.20 7.56 5.05
C GLU A 731 -23.80 8.03 5.45
N ILE A 732 -22.96 8.33 4.46
CA ILE A 732 -21.61 8.86 4.67
C ILE A 732 -21.65 10.39 4.48
N ASP A 733 -21.89 11.12 5.57
CA ASP A 733 -21.77 12.57 5.60
C ASP A 733 -20.31 12.99 5.85
N LEU A 734 -19.55 13.16 4.76
CA LEU A 734 -18.12 13.50 4.85
C LEU A 734 -17.88 14.81 5.61
N ALA A 735 -18.75 15.83 5.42
CA ALA A 735 -18.60 17.11 6.07
C ALA A 735 -18.83 16.99 7.59
N GLY A 736 -19.87 16.26 8.00
CA GLY A 736 -20.12 15.96 9.41
C GLY A 736 -19.00 15.15 10.06
N LEU A 737 -18.43 14.17 9.34
CA LEU A 737 -17.30 13.39 9.83
C LEU A 737 -16.01 14.23 9.97
N GLN A 738 -15.72 15.12 9.03
CA GLN A 738 -14.61 16.08 9.11
C GLN A 738 -14.76 17.00 10.33
N GLN A 739 -15.97 17.53 10.55
CA GLN A 739 -16.26 18.36 11.71
C GLN A 739 -16.05 17.58 13.02
N LEU A 740 -16.61 16.38 13.12
CA LEU A 740 -16.46 15.50 14.29
C LEU A 740 -15.00 15.25 14.63
N VAL A 741 -14.20 14.81 13.65
CA VAL A 741 -12.77 14.52 13.88
C VAL A 741 -11.99 15.77 14.26
N THR A 742 -12.27 16.90 13.62
CA THR A 742 -11.62 18.18 13.91
C THR A 742 -11.93 18.64 15.33
N GLU A 743 -13.19 18.67 15.74
CA GLU A 743 -13.60 19.13 17.07
C GLU A 743 -13.17 18.19 18.19
N VAL A 744 -13.28 16.87 17.99
CA VAL A 744 -12.91 15.87 19.00
C VAL A 744 -11.39 15.83 19.18
N SER A 745 -10.61 15.93 18.10
CA SER A 745 -9.15 15.96 18.20
C SER A 745 -8.60 17.26 18.82
N ALA A 746 -9.34 18.37 18.71
CA ALA A 746 -8.95 19.64 19.30
C ALA A 746 -8.94 19.60 20.84
N VAL A 747 -9.66 18.67 21.49
CA VAL A 747 -9.63 18.46 22.94
C VAL A 747 -8.21 18.27 23.47
N PHE A 748 -7.34 17.60 22.70
CA PHE A 748 -5.96 17.37 23.11
C PHE A 748 -5.13 18.65 23.28
N LYS A 749 -5.58 19.79 22.72
CA LYS A 749 -4.92 21.11 22.91
C LYS A 749 -4.90 21.53 24.38
N GLU A 750 -5.89 21.10 25.18
CA GLU A 750 -5.99 21.39 26.61
C GLU A 750 -4.89 20.68 27.44
N TYR A 751 -4.23 19.65 26.88
CA TYR A 751 -3.31 18.76 27.59
C TYR A 751 -1.87 18.86 27.03
N LYS A 752 -1.03 19.72 27.64
CA LYS A 752 0.34 20.01 27.17
C LYS A 752 1.35 18.87 27.35
N ASP A 753 1.08 17.93 28.25
CA ASP A 753 1.93 16.75 28.51
C ASP A 753 1.63 15.57 27.58
N ILE A 754 0.55 15.67 26.80
CA ILE A 754 0.15 14.67 25.82
C ILE A 754 0.64 15.12 24.45
N TYR A 755 1.22 14.20 23.69
CA TYR A 755 1.65 14.39 22.30
C TYR A 755 1.31 13.15 21.49
N ASN A 756 1.54 13.17 20.17
CA ASN A 756 1.20 12.09 19.25
C ASN A 756 -0.27 11.68 19.33
N SER A 757 -1.15 12.66 19.56
CA SER A 757 -2.58 12.42 19.62
C SER A 757 -3.16 12.18 18.23
N SER A 758 -4.18 11.34 18.11
CA SER A 758 -4.89 11.09 16.86
C SER A 758 -6.32 10.69 17.14
N VAL A 759 -7.25 11.21 16.33
CA VAL A 759 -8.64 10.78 16.25
C VAL A 759 -8.90 10.38 14.81
N SER A 760 -9.41 9.16 14.61
CA SER A 760 -9.79 8.70 13.27
C SER A 760 -11.19 8.11 13.25
N VAL A 761 -11.91 8.36 12.18
CA VAL A 761 -13.14 7.65 11.83
C VAL A 761 -12.93 7.02 10.47
N SER A 762 -13.14 5.71 10.38
CA SER A 762 -13.03 4.95 9.14
C SER A 762 -14.19 3.98 9.02
N GLY A 763 -14.60 3.64 7.82
CA GLY A 763 -15.66 2.66 7.64
C GLY A 763 -15.75 2.12 6.23
N THR A 764 -16.53 1.06 6.10
CA THR A 764 -16.85 0.43 4.82
C THR A 764 -18.35 0.19 4.75
N GLU A 765 -18.98 0.64 3.67
CA GLU A 765 -20.29 0.17 3.24
C GLU A 765 -20.07 -0.95 2.22
N VAL A 766 -20.74 -2.09 2.38
CA VAL A 766 -20.57 -3.23 1.47
C VAL A 766 -21.87 -4.00 1.25
N ASP A 767 -22.17 -4.34 0.02
CA ASP A 767 -23.19 -5.33 -0.34
C ASP A 767 -22.49 -6.61 -0.81
N LEU A 768 -22.79 -7.72 -0.16
CA LEU A 768 -22.19 -9.02 -0.43
C LEU A 768 -23.18 -9.91 -1.17
N TYR A 769 -22.74 -10.48 -2.28
CA TYR A 769 -23.50 -11.38 -3.14
C TYR A 769 -22.85 -12.75 -3.13
N ARG A 770 -23.66 -13.81 -3.13
CA ARG A 770 -23.19 -15.19 -3.32
C ARG A 770 -24.11 -15.95 -4.28
N LEU A 771 -23.52 -16.68 -5.21
CA LEU A 771 -24.22 -17.62 -6.10
C LEU A 771 -23.47 -18.95 -6.17
N THR A 772 -24.15 -20.07 -5.95
CA THR A 772 -23.56 -21.42 -6.03
C THR A 772 -24.28 -22.31 -7.04
N THR A 773 -23.59 -23.32 -7.56
CA THR A 773 -24.19 -24.35 -8.45
C THR A 773 -25.24 -25.22 -7.76
N GLU A 774 -25.36 -25.17 -6.42
CA GLU A 774 -26.44 -25.79 -5.66
C GLU A 774 -27.71 -24.93 -5.61
N GLY A 775 -27.70 -23.74 -6.22
CA GLY A 775 -28.85 -22.83 -6.24
C GLY A 775 -28.96 -21.93 -5.00
N VAL A 776 -27.87 -21.74 -4.25
CA VAL A 776 -27.81 -20.71 -3.20
C VAL A 776 -27.60 -19.35 -3.86
N GLN A 777 -28.52 -18.42 -3.66
CA GLN A 777 -28.48 -17.03 -4.14
C GLN A 777 -28.74 -16.07 -2.98
N LEU A 778 -27.69 -15.38 -2.51
CA LEU A 778 -27.74 -14.52 -1.34
C LEU A 778 -27.28 -13.10 -1.68
N LYS A 779 -28.01 -12.09 -1.20
CA LYS A 779 -27.53 -10.71 -1.03
C LYS A 779 -27.62 -10.37 0.45
N SER A 780 -26.52 -9.93 1.04
CA SER A 780 -26.45 -9.45 2.42
C SER A 780 -25.76 -8.09 2.47
N PRO A 781 -26.49 -7.02 2.82
CA PRO A 781 -25.88 -5.73 3.05
C PRO A 781 -25.17 -5.73 4.40
N GLY A 782 -23.93 -5.25 4.40
CA GLY A 782 -23.11 -5.10 5.59
C GLY A 782 -22.45 -3.74 5.66
N GLY A 783 -21.66 -3.56 6.69
CA GLY A 783 -20.83 -2.38 6.86
C GLY A 783 -20.28 -2.30 8.27
N PHE A 784 -19.28 -1.46 8.43
CA PHE A 784 -18.75 -1.13 9.74
C PHE A 784 -18.23 0.29 9.78
N VAL A 785 -18.21 0.88 10.97
CA VAL A 785 -17.53 2.13 11.29
C VAL A 785 -16.63 1.88 12.49
N ASN A 786 -15.37 2.30 12.39
CA ASN A 786 -14.40 2.28 13.46
C ASN A 786 -14.00 3.71 13.81
N ILE A 787 -14.23 4.11 15.05
CA ILE A 787 -13.70 5.33 15.64
C ILE A 787 -12.52 4.92 16.50
N SER A 788 -11.33 5.49 16.28
CA SER A 788 -10.18 5.25 17.13
C SER A 788 -9.56 6.54 17.65
N VAL A 789 -9.10 6.49 18.89
CA VAL A 789 -8.38 7.58 19.55
C VAL A 789 -7.12 7.00 20.16
N SER A 790 -5.99 7.67 19.96
CA SER A 790 -4.70 7.28 20.57
C SER A 790 -3.93 8.53 20.97
N ALA A 791 -3.09 8.42 22.00
CA ALA A 791 -2.15 9.46 22.37
C ALA A 791 -1.01 8.92 23.23
N GLU A 792 0.05 9.71 23.37
CA GLU A 792 1.24 9.38 24.17
C GLU A 792 1.55 10.48 25.18
N ALA A 793 2.26 10.09 26.25
CA ALA A 793 2.85 10.99 27.23
C ALA A 793 4.18 10.41 27.74
N ARG A 794 5.00 11.26 28.34
CA ARG A 794 6.26 10.85 28.97
C ARG A 794 6.09 10.78 30.48
N ALA A 795 6.29 9.60 31.06
CA ALA A 795 6.18 9.36 32.50
C ALA A 795 7.32 10.00 33.30
N ASP A 796 7.11 10.14 34.61
CA ASP A 796 8.05 10.82 35.52
C ASP A 796 9.39 10.07 35.67
N ASP A 797 9.40 8.76 35.40
CA ASP A 797 10.62 7.95 35.34
C ASP A 797 11.34 7.99 33.97
N GLY A 798 10.87 8.84 33.06
CA GLY A 798 11.44 9.04 31.73
C GLY A 798 11.05 7.99 30.68
N SER A 799 10.17 7.04 31.01
CA SER A 799 9.66 6.10 30.00
C SER A 799 8.45 6.67 29.23
N ASN A 800 8.23 6.20 28.00
CA ASN A 800 7.07 6.59 27.20
C ASN A 800 5.86 5.73 27.58
N VAL A 801 4.71 6.36 27.75
CA VAL A 801 3.43 5.70 27.98
C VAL A 801 2.46 6.10 26.87
N GLY A 802 1.74 5.12 26.34
CA GLY A 802 0.71 5.34 25.33
C GLY A 802 -0.55 4.60 25.71
N ASP A 803 -1.69 5.11 25.25
CA ASP A 803 -2.98 4.46 25.40
C ASP A 803 -3.80 4.69 24.12
N SER A 804 -4.82 3.88 23.92
CA SER A 804 -5.75 4.03 22.81
C SER A 804 -7.11 3.43 23.17
N PHE A 805 -8.18 3.96 22.59
CA PHE A 805 -9.47 3.28 22.57
C PHE A 805 -10.12 3.25 21.18
N SER A 806 -10.99 2.28 20.94
CA SER A 806 -11.80 2.20 19.72
C SER A 806 -13.27 1.88 19.97
N LEU A 807 -14.12 2.33 19.06
CA LEU A 807 -15.54 1.98 18.98
C LEU A 807 -15.80 1.33 17.62
N SER A 808 -16.30 0.10 17.63
CA SER A 808 -16.73 -0.62 16.42
C SER A 808 -18.25 -0.60 16.32
N LEU A 809 -18.76 -0.05 15.23
CA LEU A 809 -20.18 0.13 14.93
C LEU A 809 -20.52 -0.53 13.59
N LEU A 810 -21.80 -0.81 13.30
CA LEU A 810 -22.22 -1.34 12.00
C LEU A 810 -22.68 -0.25 11.03
N ASN A 811 -23.13 0.90 11.54
CA ASN A 811 -23.67 1.99 10.71
C ASN A 811 -23.22 3.38 11.21
N PRO A 812 -22.95 4.36 10.32
CA PRO A 812 -22.67 5.75 10.69
C PRO A 812 -23.74 6.41 11.58
N ALA A 813 -25.01 5.99 11.47
CA ALA A 813 -26.10 6.47 12.32
C ALA A 813 -25.91 6.11 13.81
N GLU A 814 -25.03 5.15 14.14
CA GLU A 814 -24.71 4.75 15.52
C GLU A 814 -23.57 5.58 16.11
N ILE A 815 -22.94 6.48 15.35
CA ILE A 815 -21.83 7.32 15.83
C ILE A 815 -22.35 8.20 16.99
N PRO A 816 -21.69 8.18 18.18
CA PRO A 816 -22.08 9.04 19.29
C PRO A 816 -21.97 10.54 18.93
N SER A 817 -22.66 11.40 19.66
CA SER A 817 -22.58 12.84 19.40
C SER A 817 -21.16 13.37 19.63
N ILE A 818 -20.83 14.49 18.97
CA ILE A 818 -19.53 15.17 19.14
C ILE A 818 -19.23 15.43 20.62
N GLU A 819 -20.22 15.91 21.39
CA GLU A 819 -20.04 16.19 22.82
C GLU A 819 -19.78 14.92 23.64
N GLN A 820 -20.50 13.82 23.36
CA GLN A 820 -20.23 12.53 24.02
C GLN A 820 -18.82 12.00 23.69
N LEU A 821 -18.35 12.20 22.46
CA LEU A 821 -16.98 11.83 22.07
C LEU A 821 -15.94 12.74 22.73
N LYS A 822 -16.18 14.05 22.81
CA LYS A 822 -15.30 14.98 23.54
C LYS A 822 -15.16 14.58 25.01
N GLU A 823 -16.26 14.28 25.69
CA GLU A 823 -16.23 13.79 27.08
C GLU A 823 -15.40 12.50 27.22
N ARG A 824 -15.57 11.54 26.31
CA ARG A 824 -14.77 10.31 26.27
C ARG A 824 -13.28 10.59 26.04
N VAL A 825 -12.94 11.52 25.14
CA VAL A 825 -11.56 11.91 24.87
C VAL A 825 -10.93 12.64 26.06
N LYS A 826 -11.69 13.47 26.78
CA LYS A 826 -11.23 14.10 28.03
C LYS A 826 -10.93 13.05 29.10
N ALA A 827 -11.86 12.12 29.33
CA ALA A 827 -11.66 11.03 30.27
C ALA A 827 -10.44 10.14 29.89
N PHE A 828 -10.26 9.89 28.59
CA PHE A 828 -9.10 9.19 28.06
C PHE A 828 -7.79 9.96 28.31
N ALA A 829 -7.75 11.27 28.02
CA ALA A 829 -6.58 12.12 28.24
C ALA A 829 -6.20 12.20 29.73
N GLU A 830 -7.19 12.40 30.61
CA GLU A 830 -7.00 12.36 32.06
C GLU A 830 -6.50 10.98 32.53
N GLY A 831 -7.05 9.91 31.96
CA GLY A 831 -6.59 8.55 32.19
C GLY A 831 -5.12 8.35 31.78
N LEU A 832 -4.71 8.89 30.64
CA LEU A 832 -3.31 8.82 30.19
C LEU A 832 -2.38 9.61 31.13
N LEU A 833 -2.81 10.78 31.63
CA LEU A 833 -2.05 11.53 32.64
C LEU A 833 -1.95 10.81 33.99
N GLN A 834 -2.99 10.09 34.41
CA GLN A 834 -2.90 9.21 35.57
C GLN A 834 -1.93 8.04 35.34
N LEU A 835 -1.88 7.50 34.11
CA LEU A 835 -0.92 6.46 33.74
C LEU A 835 0.52 6.98 33.75
N LYS A 836 0.73 8.21 33.26
CA LYS A 836 2.01 8.93 33.30
C LYS A 836 2.57 9.00 34.72
N ALA A 837 1.72 9.31 35.71
CA ALA A 837 2.10 9.42 37.12
C ALA A 837 2.09 8.07 37.89
N ALA A 838 1.59 6.99 37.28
CA ALA A 838 1.43 5.72 37.97
C ALA A 838 2.79 5.03 38.23
N PRO A 839 3.04 4.47 39.42
CA PRO A 839 4.28 3.75 39.67
C PRO A 839 4.33 2.43 38.87
N PRO A 840 5.51 1.97 38.45
CA PRO A 840 5.66 0.62 37.91
C PRO A 840 5.38 -0.43 39.00
N VAL A 841 4.85 -1.59 38.61
CA VAL A 841 4.73 -2.75 39.51
C VAL A 841 6.12 -3.11 40.05
N ALA A 842 6.31 -3.00 41.37
CA ALA A 842 7.61 -3.14 42.01
C ALA A 842 7.92 -4.57 42.46
N GLU A 843 6.87 -5.34 42.74
CA GLU A 843 6.91 -6.71 43.22
C GLU A 843 6.70 -7.74 42.11
N TYR A 844 7.30 -8.92 42.27
CA TYR A 844 6.86 -10.12 41.56
C TYR A 844 5.60 -10.64 42.26
N TYR A 845 4.48 -10.71 41.53
CA TYR A 845 3.21 -11.18 42.06
C TYR A 845 2.90 -12.56 41.51
N ASN A 846 2.46 -13.47 42.37
CA ASN A 846 1.89 -14.77 41.97
C ASN A 846 0.71 -15.10 42.87
N GLY A 847 -0.50 -14.83 42.40
CA GLY A 847 -1.70 -14.97 43.22
C GLY A 847 -2.99 -14.64 42.47
N PRO A 848 -4.08 -14.35 43.20
CA PRO A 848 -5.38 -14.09 42.60
C PRO A 848 -5.45 -12.73 41.92
N ILE A 849 -5.96 -12.68 40.69
CA ILE A 849 -6.21 -11.44 39.95
C ILE A 849 -7.71 -11.38 39.61
N MET A 850 -8.31 -10.22 39.86
CA MET A 850 -9.67 -9.94 39.44
C MET A 850 -9.67 -9.26 38.07
N PHE A 851 -10.32 -9.88 37.09
CA PHE A 851 -10.54 -9.29 35.76
C PHE A 851 -11.91 -8.65 35.71
N GLU A 852 -12.02 -7.50 35.04
CA GLU A 852 -13.25 -6.74 34.91
C GLU A 852 -13.46 -6.21 33.49
N GLY A 853 -14.73 -6.06 33.10
CA GLY A 853 -15.14 -5.51 31.82
C GLY A 853 -14.54 -6.28 30.64
N GLY A 854 -14.07 -5.56 29.62
CA GLY A 854 -13.53 -6.14 28.38
C GLY A 854 -12.34 -7.09 28.57
N ALA A 855 -11.65 -7.06 29.72
CA ALA A 855 -10.63 -8.04 30.05
C ALA A 855 -11.23 -9.45 30.14
N VAL A 856 -12.42 -9.58 30.72
CA VAL A 856 -13.16 -10.84 30.80
C VAL A 856 -13.53 -11.35 29.42
N ALA A 857 -14.09 -10.48 28.57
CA ALA A 857 -14.47 -10.84 27.20
C ALA A 857 -13.25 -11.31 26.39
N THR A 858 -12.10 -10.63 26.54
CA THR A 858 -10.84 -11.01 25.87
C THR A 858 -10.35 -12.39 26.31
N ILE A 859 -10.41 -12.69 27.61
CA ILE A 859 -10.04 -14.00 28.16
C ILE A 859 -10.92 -15.10 27.56
N LEU A 860 -12.23 -14.89 27.53
CA LEU A 860 -13.19 -15.86 27.02
C LEU A 860 -13.03 -16.06 25.51
N ALA A 861 -12.90 -14.98 24.73
CA ALA A 861 -12.70 -15.06 23.29
C ALA A 861 -11.43 -15.82 22.92
N ASN A 862 -10.28 -15.46 23.51
CA ASN A 862 -8.98 -16.08 23.19
C ASN A 862 -8.92 -17.58 23.53
N ASN A 863 -9.60 -18.01 24.59
CA ASN A 863 -9.56 -19.41 25.03
C ASN A 863 -10.65 -20.29 24.41
N LEU A 864 -11.70 -19.70 23.81
CA LEU A 864 -12.88 -20.46 23.39
C LEU A 864 -13.26 -20.23 21.92
N LEU A 865 -13.12 -19.01 21.39
CA LEU A 865 -13.72 -18.60 20.11
C LEU A 865 -12.70 -18.57 18.95
N TYR A 866 -11.86 -19.60 18.87
CA TYR A 866 -10.91 -19.81 17.78
C TYR A 866 -11.23 -21.11 17.02
N ARG A 867 -10.68 -21.29 15.81
CA ARG A 867 -10.83 -22.52 15.02
C ARG A 867 -10.14 -23.71 15.71
N GLY A 868 -10.88 -24.79 15.95
CA GLY A 868 -10.45 -25.89 16.83
C GLY A 868 -10.79 -25.66 18.31
N GLY A 869 -11.35 -24.49 18.65
CA GLY A 869 -11.98 -24.15 19.92
C GLY A 869 -13.46 -24.59 19.93
N LEU A 870 -14.37 -23.67 20.25
CA LEU A 870 -15.82 -23.87 20.06
C LEU A 870 -16.25 -23.76 18.58
N ILE A 871 -15.35 -23.35 17.69
CA ILE A 871 -15.56 -23.33 16.24
C ILE A 871 -14.87 -24.55 15.66
N ALA A 872 -15.63 -25.42 15.00
CA ALA A 872 -15.13 -26.62 14.35
C ALA A 872 -14.11 -26.28 13.26
N SER A 873 -13.12 -27.14 13.07
CA SER A 873 -12.08 -26.98 12.06
C SER A 873 -11.62 -28.36 11.59
N ARG A 874 -11.32 -28.49 10.30
CA ARG A 874 -10.75 -29.69 9.69
C ARG A 874 -9.48 -29.31 8.94
N THR A 875 -8.51 -30.22 8.91
CA THR A 875 -7.23 -30.07 8.20
C THR A 875 -6.82 -31.42 7.64
N LEU A 876 -5.99 -31.45 6.59
CA LEU A 876 -5.42 -32.72 6.08
C LEU A 876 -4.38 -33.32 7.02
N THR A 877 -3.57 -32.49 7.67
CA THR A 877 -2.62 -32.90 8.69
C THR A 877 -3.32 -32.97 10.05
N PRO A 878 -3.14 -34.06 10.84
CA PRO A 878 -3.68 -34.13 12.19
C PRO A 878 -3.19 -32.93 13.01
N THR A 879 -4.12 -32.04 13.37
CA THR A 879 -3.78 -30.93 14.26
C THR A 879 -3.67 -31.50 15.66
N ARG A 880 -2.49 -31.46 16.28
CA ARG A 880 -2.34 -31.86 17.69
C ARG A 880 -2.74 -30.69 18.58
N GLY A 881 -3.71 -30.92 19.46
CA GLY A 881 -4.18 -29.94 20.44
C GLY A 881 -5.38 -29.13 19.96
N GLY A 882 -6.19 -28.68 20.91
CA GLY A 882 -7.44 -27.96 20.69
C GLY A 882 -8.47 -28.29 21.77
N LEU A 883 -9.63 -27.64 21.72
CA LEU A 883 -10.75 -28.02 22.59
C LEU A 883 -11.44 -29.30 22.10
N VAL A 884 -11.31 -29.63 20.80
CA VAL A 884 -11.94 -30.80 20.19
C VAL A 884 -11.57 -32.12 20.90
N ASP A 885 -10.31 -32.27 21.33
CA ASP A 885 -9.85 -33.44 22.09
C ASP A 885 -10.48 -33.55 23.49
N GLN A 886 -11.05 -32.44 23.99
CA GLN A 886 -11.75 -32.35 25.27
C GLN A 886 -13.28 -32.33 25.09
N PHE A 887 -13.79 -32.70 23.92
CA PHE A 887 -15.23 -32.82 23.69
C PHE A 887 -15.86 -33.80 24.70
N GLY A 888 -16.98 -33.40 25.30
CA GLY A 888 -17.62 -34.15 26.39
C GLY A 888 -16.93 -34.04 27.75
N SER A 889 -15.75 -33.41 27.83
CA SER A 889 -15.02 -33.19 29.08
C SER A 889 -15.31 -31.81 29.67
N LYS A 890 -14.96 -31.63 30.95
CA LYS A 890 -15.04 -30.34 31.63
C LYS A 890 -13.89 -29.43 31.19
N ILE A 891 -14.21 -28.32 30.54
CA ILE A 891 -13.22 -27.33 30.04
C ILE A 891 -13.24 -26.01 30.82
N MET A 892 -14.26 -25.79 31.64
CA MET A 892 -14.46 -24.54 32.39
C MET A 892 -15.20 -24.79 33.72
N ASP A 893 -15.23 -23.80 34.60
CA ASP A 893 -15.98 -23.81 35.86
C ASP A 893 -17.44 -24.26 35.67
N ASN A 894 -17.95 -25.08 36.60
CA ASN A 894 -19.26 -25.70 36.46
C ASN A 894 -20.45 -24.74 36.65
N ARG A 895 -20.18 -23.51 37.11
CA ARG A 895 -21.17 -22.43 37.18
C ARG A 895 -21.42 -21.76 35.83
N LEU A 896 -20.62 -22.06 34.81
CA LEU A 896 -20.69 -21.40 33.51
C LEU A 896 -21.35 -22.28 32.45
N THR A 897 -22.30 -21.70 31.73
CA THR A 897 -22.93 -22.28 30.54
C THR A 897 -22.75 -21.31 29.38
N ILE A 898 -22.30 -21.81 28.23
CA ILE A 898 -22.07 -21.00 27.04
C ILE A 898 -23.10 -21.38 25.98
N LYS A 899 -23.82 -20.36 25.52
CA LYS A 899 -24.80 -20.48 24.43
C LYS A 899 -24.42 -19.59 23.26
N ASN A 900 -24.81 -19.99 22.05
CA ASN A 900 -24.81 -19.14 20.87
C ASN A 900 -26.26 -18.80 20.50
N TYR A 901 -26.58 -17.52 20.50
CA TYR A 901 -27.85 -16.95 20.07
C TYR A 901 -27.69 -16.32 18.69
N THR A 902 -28.59 -16.66 17.78
CA THR A 902 -28.60 -16.14 16.40
C THR A 902 -29.79 -15.22 16.13
N ALA A 903 -30.91 -15.44 16.84
CA ALA A 903 -32.15 -14.68 16.70
C ALA A 903 -32.34 -13.55 17.74
N MET A 904 -31.38 -13.35 18.67
CA MET A 904 -31.47 -12.32 19.71
C MET A 904 -30.97 -10.97 19.20
N LYS A 905 -31.87 -9.98 19.07
CA LYS A 905 -31.57 -8.64 18.52
C LYS A 905 -30.92 -7.68 19.52
N GLU A 906 -31.28 -7.77 20.79
CA GLU A 906 -30.79 -6.88 21.85
C GLU A 906 -30.70 -7.60 23.19
N TYR A 907 -29.88 -7.08 24.09
CA TYR A 907 -29.77 -7.52 25.47
C TYR A 907 -29.64 -6.31 26.41
N ASN A 908 -30.54 -6.18 27.38
CA ASN A 908 -30.62 -5.03 28.29
C ASN A 908 -30.59 -3.66 27.57
N GLY A 909 -31.29 -3.56 26.42
CA GLY A 909 -31.36 -2.36 25.59
C GLY A 909 -30.10 -2.08 24.75
N ILE A 910 -29.12 -2.99 24.73
CA ILE A 910 -27.94 -2.91 23.87
C ILE A 910 -28.16 -3.78 22.63
N PRO A 911 -28.12 -3.23 21.41
CA PRO A 911 -28.20 -4.01 20.18
C PRO A 911 -27.06 -5.03 20.06
N LEU A 912 -27.37 -6.21 19.52
CA LEU A 912 -26.42 -7.30 19.33
C LEU A 912 -26.09 -7.50 17.85
N TYR A 913 -24.83 -7.29 17.49
CA TYR A 913 -24.28 -7.48 16.15
C TYR A 913 -24.18 -8.95 15.73
N GLY A 914 -24.25 -9.89 16.69
CA GLY A 914 -24.31 -11.33 16.43
C GLY A 914 -25.65 -11.83 15.88
N TYR A 915 -26.65 -10.97 15.70
CA TYR A 915 -27.95 -11.33 15.13
C TYR A 915 -27.87 -11.60 13.62
N TYR A 916 -28.50 -12.69 13.15
CA TYR A 916 -28.72 -12.98 11.74
C TYR A 916 -29.77 -14.09 11.56
N GLU A 917 -30.53 -14.03 10.47
CA GLU A 917 -31.60 -15.01 10.19
C GLU A 917 -31.13 -16.18 9.31
N VAL A 918 -30.18 -15.90 8.42
CA VAL A 918 -29.60 -16.85 7.48
C VAL A 918 -28.11 -16.58 7.41
N ASP A 919 -27.32 -17.65 7.38
CA ASP A 919 -25.87 -17.57 7.31
C ASP A 919 -25.40 -17.39 5.84
N GLY A 920 -24.09 -17.21 5.64
CA GLY A 920 -23.45 -17.00 4.34
C GLY A 920 -23.44 -18.23 3.42
N GLU A 921 -23.97 -19.36 3.87
CA GLU A 921 -24.22 -20.57 3.09
C GLU A 921 -25.71 -20.78 2.79
N GLY A 922 -26.58 -19.92 3.33
CA GLY A 922 -28.03 -20.00 3.11
C GLY A 922 -28.76 -20.85 4.13
N VAL A 923 -28.10 -21.22 5.23
CA VAL A 923 -28.65 -22.07 6.29
C VAL A 923 -29.28 -21.19 7.36
N THR A 924 -30.49 -21.53 7.79
CA THR A 924 -31.14 -20.92 8.96
C THR A 924 -30.62 -21.62 10.22
N PRO A 925 -29.90 -20.92 11.12
CA PRO A 925 -29.38 -21.52 12.34
C PRO A 925 -30.48 -21.81 13.36
N GLU A 926 -30.19 -22.71 14.30
CA GLU A 926 -30.96 -22.82 15.55
C GLU A 926 -30.91 -21.46 16.29
N ALA A 927 -32.06 -21.02 16.83
CA ALA A 927 -32.15 -19.74 17.53
C ALA A 927 -31.29 -19.68 18.81
N GLU A 928 -31.13 -20.83 19.47
CA GLU A 928 -30.30 -21.03 20.66
C GLU A 928 -29.56 -22.36 20.55
N MET A 929 -28.23 -22.34 20.74
CA MET A 929 -27.40 -23.53 20.80
C MET A 929 -26.58 -23.54 22.08
N THR A 930 -26.63 -24.64 22.86
CA THR A 930 -25.77 -24.80 24.04
C THR A 930 -24.44 -25.45 23.63
N LEU A 931 -23.36 -24.67 23.66
CA LEU A 931 -22.01 -25.12 23.28
C LEU A 931 -21.28 -25.75 24.47
N VAL A 932 -21.42 -25.14 25.66
CA VAL A 932 -20.86 -25.62 26.92
C VAL A 932 -21.96 -25.62 27.96
N GLU A 933 -22.21 -26.76 28.61
CA GLU A 933 -23.24 -26.88 29.64
C GLU A 933 -22.57 -27.16 30.98
N LYS A 934 -22.73 -26.25 31.96
CA LYS A 934 -22.15 -26.37 33.30
C LYS A 934 -20.66 -26.75 33.26
N GLY A 935 -19.91 -26.05 32.42
CA GLY A 935 -18.47 -26.22 32.21
C GLY A 935 -18.07 -27.40 31.32
N VAL A 936 -19.01 -28.23 30.85
CA VAL A 936 -18.75 -29.40 30.00
C VAL A 936 -18.97 -29.05 28.53
N PHE A 937 -17.99 -29.36 27.67
CA PHE A 937 -18.08 -29.09 26.24
C PHE A 937 -19.06 -30.05 25.55
N LYS A 938 -20.10 -29.52 24.87
CA LYS A 938 -21.23 -30.30 24.34
C LYS A 938 -21.43 -30.20 22.83
N LYS A 939 -21.17 -29.05 22.22
CA LYS A 939 -21.46 -28.79 20.80
C LYS A 939 -20.49 -27.76 20.25
N MET A 940 -20.14 -27.89 18.97
CA MET A 940 -19.29 -26.92 18.25
C MET A 940 -20.13 -26.17 17.22
N LEU A 941 -19.76 -24.93 16.94
CA LEU A 941 -20.24 -24.20 15.77
C LEU A 941 -19.54 -24.74 14.54
N ASN A 942 -20.31 -25.10 13.52
CA ASN A 942 -19.80 -25.65 12.27
C ASN A 942 -20.43 -25.00 11.05
N GLY A 943 -19.64 -24.90 9.98
CA GLY A 943 -20.11 -24.60 8.62
C GLY A 943 -20.37 -25.90 7.86
N ARG A 944 -20.34 -25.86 6.52
CA ARG A 944 -20.62 -27.05 5.70
C ARG A 944 -19.54 -28.12 5.65
N THR A 945 -18.40 -27.96 6.31
CA THR A 945 -17.35 -28.98 6.37
C THR A 945 -17.57 -29.88 7.59
N PRO A 946 -17.92 -31.17 7.42
CA PRO A 946 -18.11 -32.09 8.54
C PRO A 946 -16.81 -32.35 9.32
N THR A 947 -16.92 -32.47 10.64
CA THR A 947 -15.87 -32.89 11.56
C THR A 947 -16.39 -34.00 12.48
N LEU A 948 -15.52 -34.76 13.14
CA LEU A 948 -15.94 -35.89 13.99
C LEU A 948 -16.91 -35.49 15.11
N GLN A 949 -16.76 -34.29 15.66
CA GLN A 949 -17.57 -33.76 16.77
C GLN A 949 -18.65 -32.77 16.31
N ALA A 950 -18.70 -32.43 15.02
CA ALA A 950 -19.75 -31.64 14.40
C ALA A 950 -19.96 -32.09 12.95
N LEU A 951 -20.89 -33.02 12.75
CA LEU A 951 -21.13 -33.69 11.48
C LEU A 951 -21.94 -32.84 10.49
N GLU A 952 -22.78 -31.94 11.01
CA GLU A 952 -23.68 -31.10 10.23
C GLU A 952 -23.37 -29.62 10.45
N THR A 953 -23.69 -28.79 9.46
CA THR A 953 -23.67 -27.34 9.59
C THR A 953 -24.62 -26.88 10.69
N THR A 954 -24.21 -25.85 11.42
CA THR A 954 -25.02 -25.20 12.46
C THR A 954 -25.63 -23.87 12.00
N GLY A 955 -25.47 -23.53 10.72
CA GLY A 955 -25.79 -22.20 10.21
C GLY A 955 -24.83 -21.13 10.75
N SER A 956 -23.54 -21.44 10.83
CA SER A 956 -22.52 -20.56 11.42
C SER A 956 -21.54 -19.99 10.39
N ALA A 957 -21.76 -20.16 9.08
CA ALA A 957 -20.93 -19.53 8.07
C ALA A 957 -21.25 -18.03 7.99
N ARG A 958 -20.31 -17.16 8.33
CA ARG A 958 -20.48 -15.70 8.35
C ARG A 958 -19.80 -15.09 7.15
N PHE A 959 -20.49 -14.16 6.49
CA PHE A 959 -19.86 -13.30 5.50
C PHE A 959 -18.76 -12.45 6.15
N ILE A 960 -17.59 -12.42 5.53
CA ILE A 960 -16.49 -11.57 5.95
C ILE A 960 -16.69 -10.19 5.31
N LEU A 961 -16.75 -9.12 6.12
CA LEU A 961 -16.79 -7.72 5.68
C LEU A 961 -15.39 -7.23 5.22
N SER A 962 -14.69 -8.07 4.45
CA SER A 962 -13.41 -7.77 3.82
C SER A 962 -13.57 -7.81 2.30
N PRO A 963 -13.87 -6.66 1.67
CA PRO A 963 -14.25 -6.65 0.26
C PRO A 963 -13.14 -7.06 -0.71
N GLN A 964 -11.87 -7.07 -0.30
CA GLN A 964 -10.74 -7.46 -1.17
C GLN A 964 -10.66 -8.98 -1.38
N SER A 965 -11.29 -9.75 -0.50
CA SER A 965 -11.33 -11.21 -0.57
C SER A 965 -12.69 -11.67 -0.04
N PRO A 966 -13.79 -11.36 -0.75
CA PRO A 966 -15.12 -11.63 -0.27
C PRO A 966 -15.35 -13.14 -0.18
N THR A 967 -15.55 -13.65 1.02
CA THR A 967 -15.80 -15.07 1.27
C THR A 967 -16.62 -15.24 2.55
N VAL A 968 -16.87 -16.49 2.94
CA VAL A 968 -17.48 -16.84 4.22
C VAL A 968 -16.47 -17.55 5.12
N THR A 969 -16.71 -17.50 6.42
CA THR A 969 -15.97 -18.31 7.40
C THR A 969 -16.92 -18.78 8.47
N THR A 970 -16.74 -20.00 8.99
CA THR A 970 -17.42 -20.40 10.22
C THR A 970 -17.05 -19.40 11.34
N GLY A 971 -18.07 -18.84 11.97
CA GLY A 971 -17.94 -17.78 12.96
C GLY A 971 -19.08 -17.81 13.97
N THR A 972 -19.00 -16.92 14.95
CA THR A 972 -19.95 -16.84 16.07
C THR A 972 -21.08 -15.87 15.77
N GLY A 973 -22.27 -16.13 16.32
CA GLY A 973 -23.34 -15.15 16.48
C GLY A 973 -23.14 -14.36 17.76
N THR A 974 -24.17 -14.37 18.63
CA THR A 974 -24.08 -13.82 19.99
C THR A 974 -23.72 -14.92 20.99
N ILE A 975 -22.50 -14.87 21.52
CA ILE A 975 -22.06 -15.80 22.58
C ILE A 975 -22.52 -15.29 23.94
N HIS A 976 -23.36 -16.04 24.64
CA HIS A 976 -23.79 -15.73 26.01
C HIS A 976 -23.13 -16.69 26.99
N VAL A 977 -22.29 -16.15 27.87
CA VAL A 977 -21.66 -16.86 28.98
C VAL A 977 -22.49 -16.64 30.25
N GLN A 978 -23.46 -17.53 30.46
CA GLN A 978 -24.40 -17.51 31.58
C GLN A 978 -23.74 -17.99 32.88
N VAL A 979 -24.05 -17.32 33.99
CA VAL A 979 -23.49 -17.62 35.30
C VAL A 979 -24.55 -18.10 36.28
N GLU A 980 -24.41 -19.33 36.78
CA GLU A 980 -25.17 -19.82 37.93
C GLU A 980 -24.50 -19.39 39.25
N LYS A 981 -25.28 -18.80 40.17
CA LYS A 981 -24.80 -18.37 41.50
C LYS A 981 -23.63 -17.36 41.44
N GLY A 982 -23.79 -16.31 40.63
CA GLY A 982 -22.86 -15.19 40.55
C GLY A 982 -22.70 -14.42 41.88
N THR A 983 -21.64 -13.62 41.96
CA THR A 983 -21.25 -12.85 43.15
C THR A 983 -21.29 -11.35 42.83
N SER A 984 -21.73 -10.50 43.77
CA SER A 984 -21.70 -9.06 43.59
C SER A 984 -20.27 -8.53 43.59
N HIS A 985 -20.00 -7.45 42.84
CA HIS A 985 -18.68 -6.83 42.72
C HIS A 985 -18.04 -6.53 44.10
N GLU A 986 -18.79 -5.91 45.03
CA GLU A 986 -18.32 -5.64 46.40
C GLU A 986 -17.86 -6.89 47.16
N LYS A 987 -18.59 -8.01 46.99
CA LYS A 987 -18.25 -9.27 47.64
C LYS A 987 -17.05 -9.92 46.94
N MET A 988 -16.94 -9.81 45.61
CA MET A 988 -15.76 -10.26 44.86
C MET A 988 -14.50 -9.53 45.33
N LYS A 989 -14.53 -8.21 45.48
CA LYS A 989 -13.38 -7.43 45.97
C LYS A 989 -12.94 -7.87 47.36
N LYS A 990 -13.89 -8.15 48.27
CA LYS A 990 -13.58 -8.74 49.60
C LYS A 990 -12.96 -10.12 49.49
N MET A 991 -13.44 -10.96 48.56
CA MET A 991 -12.86 -12.29 48.30
C MET A 991 -11.45 -12.20 47.73
N LEU A 992 -11.19 -11.27 46.81
CA LEU A 992 -9.86 -11.01 46.25
C LEU A 992 -8.86 -10.68 47.36
N ILE A 993 -9.21 -9.71 48.22
CA ILE A 993 -8.35 -9.28 49.34
C ILE A 993 -8.10 -10.44 50.30
N LYS A 994 -9.15 -11.20 50.64
CA LYS A 994 -9.02 -12.36 51.53
C LYS A 994 -8.08 -13.42 50.92
N ALA A 995 -8.28 -13.77 49.66
CA ALA A 995 -7.47 -14.78 48.97
C ALA A 995 -6.02 -14.34 48.83
N ALA A 996 -5.76 -13.07 48.52
CA ALA A 996 -4.40 -12.53 48.46
C ALA A 996 -3.69 -12.59 49.82
N LYS A 997 -4.38 -12.29 50.93
CA LYS A 997 -3.83 -12.46 52.29
C LYS A 997 -3.50 -13.93 52.60
N GLU A 998 -4.40 -14.85 52.26
CA GLU A 998 -4.21 -16.28 52.48
C GLU A 998 -3.06 -16.84 51.62
N ALA A 999 -2.85 -16.31 50.42
CA ALA A 999 -1.74 -16.62 49.54
C ALA A 999 -0.41 -15.94 49.93
N GLY A 1000 -0.37 -15.25 51.07
CA GLY A 1000 0.83 -14.56 51.58
C GLY A 1000 1.28 -13.37 50.72
N GLN A 1001 0.41 -12.82 49.88
CA GLN A 1001 0.72 -11.68 49.03
C GLN A 1001 0.67 -10.37 49.83
N SER A 1002 1.46 -9.38 49.42
CA SER A 1002 1.48 -8.05 50.03
C SER A 1002 0.41 -7.09 49.47
N CYS A 1003 -0.16 -7.42 48.32
CA CYS A 1003 -1.20 -6.70 47.60
C CYS A 1003 -2.10 -7.69 46.84
N ALA A 1004 -3.15 -7.19 46.18
CA ALA A 1004 -3.86 -7.91 45.13
C ALA A 1004 -3.92 -7.05 43.86
N TYR A 1005 -4.35 -7.63 42.73
CA TYR A 1005 -4.47 -6.90 41.47
C TYR A 1005 -5.87 -7.01 40.85
N ILE A 1006 -6.32 -5.89 40.29
CA ILE A 1006 -7.49 -5.80 39.41
C ILE A 1006 -7.01 -5.39 38.02
N VAL A 1007 -7.45 -6.11 37.00
CA VAL A 1007 -7.21 -5.81 35.59
C VAL A 1007 -8.54 -5.47 34.94
N ARG A 1008 -8.69 -4.23 34.51
CA ARG A 1008 -9.92 -3.72 33.90
C ARG A 1008 -9.70 -3.45 32.43
N GLY A 1009 -10.51 -4.07 31.58
CA GLY A 1009 -10.61 -3.68 30.17
C GLY A 1009 -11.80 -2.76 30.00
N ILE A 1010 -11.59 -1.56 29.47
CA ILE A 1010 -12.68 -0.75 28.94
C ILE A 1010 -12.88 -1.20 27.50
N ALA A 1011 -14.13 -1.36 27.04
CA ALA A 1011 -14.40 -1.79 25.68
C ALA A 1011 -13.62 -0.92 24.68
N GLY A 1012 -12.78 -1.57 23.88
CA GLY A 1012 -11.91 -0.94 22.90
C GLY A 1012 -10.63 -0.28 23.43
N SER A 1013 -10.37 -0.22 24.74
CA SER A 1013 -9.18 0.43 25.33
C SER A 1013 -8.08 -0.55 25.76
N ALA A 1014 -6.85 -0.07 25.98
CA ALA A 1014 -5.80 -0.87 26.60
C ALA A 1014 -6.20 -1.31 28.02
N LEU A 1015 -5.65 -2.45 28.46
CA LEU A 1015 -5.94 -3.02 29.77
C LEU A 1015 -5.30 -2.17 30.87
N VAL A 1016 -6.09 -1.79 31.87
CA VAL A 1016 -5.65 -0.97 32.99
C VAL A 1016 -5.46 -1.85 34.22
N VAL A 1017 -4.32 -1.72 34.88
CA VAL A 1017 -3.96 -2.52 36.06
C VAL A 1017 -3.98 -1.66 37.31
N TYR A 1018 -4.65 -2.16 38.36
CA TYR A 1018 -4.74 -1.55 39.67
C TYR A 1018 -4.14 -2.47 40.73
N ARG A 1019 -3.22 -1.94 41.53
CA ARG A 1019 -2.76 -2.56 42.78
C ARG A 1019 -3.74 -2.23 43.89
N VAL A 1020 -4.20 -3.26 44.60
CA VAL A 1020 -5.17 -3.17 45.69
C VAL A 1020 -4.46 -3.37 47.03
N ASP A 1021 -4.59 -2.42 47.94
CA ASP A 1021 -4.09 -2.55 49.30
C ASP A 1021 -4.96 -3.52 50.11
N LEU A 1022 -4.34 -4.46 50.81
CA LEU A 1022 -5.06 -5.52 51.53
C LEU A 1022 -5.70 -5.05 52.85
N LYS A 1023 -5.32 -3.88 53.38
CA LYS A 1023 -5.84 -3.34 54.65
C LYS A 1023 -7.17 -2.63 54.45
N ASP A 1024 -7.23 -1.72 53.48
CA ASP A 1024 -8.38 -0.84 53.25
C ASP A 1024 -9.07 -1.07 51.89
N GLY A 1025 -8.48 -1.89 51.00
CA GLY A 1025 -9.01 -2.15 49.67
C GLY A 1025 -8.82 -1.00 48.68
N LYS A 1026 -7.96 -0.02 48.98
CA LYS A 1026 -7.67 1.11 48.12
C LYS A 1026 -7.01 0.65 46.83
N GLU A 1027 -7.55 1.10 45.70
CA GLU A 1027 -7.00 0.86 44.36
C GLU A 1027 -6.01 1.96 43.99
N THR A 1028 -4.83 1.58 43.51
CA THR A 1028 -3.82 2.48 42.96
C THR A 1028 -3.46 1.99 41.56
N ARG A 1029 -3.61 2.85 40.55
CA ARG A 1029 -3.22 2.50 39.17
C ARG A 1029 -1.71 2.28 39.12
N VAL A 1030 -1.27 1.25 38.39
CA VAL A 1030 0.14 0.89 38.23
C VAL A 1030 0.49 0.63 36.77
N ARG A 1031 1.76 0.79 36.41
CA ARG A 1031 2.29 0.41 35.09
C ARG A 1031 2.87 -1.00 35.11
N THR A 1032 2.54 -1.79 34.10
CA THR A 1032 3.08 -3.14 33.90
C THR A 1032 3.80 -3.22 32.55
N THR A 1033 4.87 -4.01 32.45
CA THR A 1033 5.57 -4.32 31.20
C THR A 1033 4.88 -5.42 30.38
N GLY A 1034 3.75 -5.92 30.87
CA GLY A 1034 2.96 -6.98 30.28
C GLY A 1034 2.49 -7.97 31.35
N PHE A 1035 1.28 -8.50 31.20
CA PHE A 1035 0.80 -9.61 32.01
C PHE A 1035 0.24 -10.69 31.08
N ARG A 1036 0.38 -11.96 31.47
CA ARG A 1036 -0.19 -13.07 30.69
C ARG A 1036 -1.65 -13.23 31.05
N MET A 1037 -2.52 -13.18 30.05
CA MET A 1037 -3.92 -13.56 30.22
C MET A 1037 -4.01 -15.03 30.67
N PRO A 1038 -4.99 -15.38 31.52
CA PRO A 1038 -5.21 -16.76 31.92
C PRO A 1038 -5.46 -17.67 30.71
N ASP A 1039 -4.77 -18.81 30.70
CA ASP A 1039 -5.07 -19.91 29.78
C ASP A 1039 -6.31 -20.70 30.25
N LEU A 1040 -6.77 -21.62 29.39
CA LEU A 1040 -7.96 -22.43 29.63
C LEU A 1040 -7.89 -23.24 30.93
N THR A 1041 -6.71 -23.72 31.34
CA THR A 1041 -6.57 -24.53 32.57
C THR A 1041 -6.95 -23.71 33.80
N LYS A 1042 -6.68 -22.40 33.76
CA LYS A 1042 -7.07 -21.45 34.82
C LYS A 1042 -8.56 -21.15 34.84
N LEU A 1043 -9.30 -21.45 33.76
CA LEU A 1043 -10.75 -21.25 33.66
C LEU A 1043 -11.58 -22.43 34.16
N GLN A 1044 -10.97 -23.61 34.38
CA GLN A 1044 -11.66 -24.81 34.90
C GLN A 1044 -12.12 -24.67 36.35
N LYS A 1045 -11.49 -23.76 37.10
CA LYS A 1045 -11.83 -23.44 38.48
C LYS A 1045 -11.62 -21.95 38.72
N ILE A 1046 -12.71 -21.20 38.68
CA ILE A 1046 -12.69 -19.75 38.88
C ILE A 1046 -13.02 -19.48 40.35
N MET A 1047 -12.36 -18.54 40.99
CA MET A 1047 -12.58 -18.29 42.42
C MET A 1047 -13.92 -17.59 42.67
N ALA A 1048 -14.23 -16.56 41.88
CA ALA A 1048 -15.50 -15.85 41.91
C ALA A 1048 -15.87 -15.35 40.51
N ILE A 1049 -17.17 -15.29 40.22
CA ILE A 1049 -17.71 -14.85 38.93
C ILE A 1049 -18.82 -13.85 39.22
N SER A 1050 -18.84 -12.73 38.50
CA SER A 1050 -19.83 -11.68 38.69
C SER A 1050 -21.23 -12.17 38.35
N SER A 1051 -22.24 -11.71 39.10
CA SER A 1051 -23.66 -11.85 38.72
C SER A 1051 -24.13 -10.78 37.74
N LYS A 1052 -23.38 -9.68 37.58
CA LYS A 1052 -23.65 -8.65 36.58
C LYS A 1052 -23.07 -9.09 35.25
N GLU A 1053 -23.83 -8.93 34.17
CA GLU A 1053 -23.37 -9.20 32.81
C GLU A 1053 -23.16 -7.89 32.04
N GLU A 1054 -22.27 -7.94 31.05
CA GLU A 1054 -21.95 -6.87 30.12
C GLU A 1054 -21.97 -7.39 28.68
N VAL A 1055 -22.11 -6.47 27.72
CA VAL A 1055 -22.16 -6.76 26.28
C VAL A 1055 -20.93 -6.19 25.61
N MET A 1056 -20.31 -6.98 24.73
CA MET A 1056 -19.26 -6.54 23.82
C MET A 1056 -19.67 -6.87 22.39
N ASN A 1057 -19.80 -5.83 21.56
CA ASN A 1057 -19.93 -5.94 20.12
C ASN A 1057 -18.56 -5.79 19.47
N TYR A 1058 -18.24 -6.66 18.51
CA TYR A 1058 -16.92 -6.71 17.90
C TYR A 1058 -16.98 -7.38 16.52
N LEU A 1059 -15.88 -7.28 15.76
CA LEU A 1059 -15.77 -7.78 14.38
C LEU A 1059 -14.63 -8.82 14.27
N PRO A 1060 -14.72 -10.00 14.92
CA PRO A 1060 -13.68 -11.02 14.83
C PRO A 1060 -13.55 -11.47 13.37
N ASN A 1061 -12.34 -11.45 12.82
CA ASN A 1061 -12.09 -11.76 11.41
C ASN A 1061 -13.06 -11.02 10.45
N TYR A 1062 -13.38 -9.76 10.75
CA TYR A 1062 -14.24 -8.88 9.96
C TYR A 1062 -15.71 -9.32 9.78
N TYR A 1063 -16.28 -10.18 10.64
CA TYR A 1063 -17.73 -10.44 10.62
C TYR A 1063 -18.43 -9.92 11.90
N PRO A 1064 -19.70 -9.47 11.84
CA PRO A 1064 -20.46 -9.03 13.03
C PRO A 1064 -20.69 -10.14 14.06
N ALA A 1065 -20.27 -9.89 15.32
CA ALA A 1065 -20.47 -10.79 16.46
C ALA A 1065 -20.72 -10.02 17.77
N SER A 1066 -21.31 -10.70 18.74
CA SER A 1066 -21.55 -10.16 20.08
C SER A 1066 -21.17 -11.17 21.16
N MET A 1067 -20.84 -10.66 22.35
CA MET A 1067 -20.64 -11.47 23.53
C MET A 1067 -21.38 -10.85 24.72
N ILE A 1068 -22.20 -11.64 25.40
CA ILE A 1068 -22.77 -11.34 26.72
C ILE A 1068 -21.96 -12.15 27.73
N TYR A 1069 -21.31 -11.47 28.67
CA TYR A 1069 -20.33 -12.09 29.57
C TYR A 1069 -20.40 -11.51 30.99
N PRO A 1070 -19.94 -12.24 32.02
CA PRO A 1070 -19.89 -11.69 33.37
C PRO A 1070 -18.94 -10.49 33.46
N ALA A 1071 -19.40 -9.42 34.11
CA ALA A 1071 -18.66 -8.17 34.27
C ALA A 1071 -17.33 -8.32 35.05
N GLY A 1072 -17.12 -9.46 35.73
CA GLY A 1072 -15.88 -9.74 36.43
C GLY A 1072 -15.66 -11.21 36.75
N MET A 1073 -14.41 -11.61 36.90
CA MET A 1073 -13.99 -12.94 37.38
C MET A 1073 -12.71 -12.84 38.21
N ILE A 1074 -12.51 -13.73 39.19
CA ILE A 1074 -11.25 -13.85 39.92
C ILE A 1074 -10.59 -15.17 39.58
N VAL A 1075 -9.37 -15.10 39.06
CA VAL A 1075 -8.57 -16.25 38.64
C VAL A 1075 -7.29 -16.30 39.47
N ASP A 1076 -6.90 -17.48 39.92
CA ASP A 1076 -5.78 -17.67 40.85
C ASP A 1076 -4.50 -18.22 40.19
N GLY A 1077 -3.37 -18.00 40.85
CA GLY A 1077 -2.05 -18.42 40.40
C GLY A 1077 -1.63 -17.76 39.10
N LEU A 1078 -1.87 -16.44 38.99
CA LEU A 1078 -1.45 -15.62 37.87
C LEU A 1078 -0.26 -14.76 38.25
N VAL A 1079 0.63 -14.59 37.28
CA VAL A 1079 1.90 -13.89 37.48
C VAL A 1079 1.82 -12.48 36.91
N ILE A 1080 2.21 -11.49 37.72
CA ILE A 1080 2.59 -10.17 37.23
C ILE A 1080 4.07 -9.99 37.52
N GLU A 1081 4.85 -9.81 36.46
CA GLU A 1081 6.28 -9.57 36.57
C GLU A 1081 6.54 -8.14 37.07
N LYS A 1082 7.68 -7.98 37.74
CA LYS A 1082 8.17 -6.65 38.10
C LYS A 1082 8.37 -5.84 36.83
N ALA A 1083 7.75 -4.68 36.75
CA ALA A 1083 7.98 -3.74 35.66
C ALA A 1083 9.35 -3.09 35.87
N THR A 1084 10.25 -3.27 34.89
CA THR A 1084 11.47 -2.47 34.75
C THR A 1084 11.23 -1.45 33.65
N PRO A 1085 10.87 -0.20 33.99
CA PRO A 1085 10.78 0.88 33.01
C PRO A 1085 12.11 0.97 32.27
N LYS A 1086 12.04 1.13 30.95
CA LYS A 1086 13.21 1.50 30.16
C LYS A 1086 13.19 3.03 30.08
N PRO A 1087 13.98 3.74 30.90
CA PRO A 1087 14.06 5.18 30.79
C PRO A 1087 14.57 5.53 29.39
N VAL A 1088 13.86 6.41 28.70
CA VAL A 1088 14.28 6.95 27.42
C VAL A 1088 15.05 8.23 27.72
N LYS A 1089 16.10 8.57 26.97
CA LYS A 1089 16.78 9.86 27.12
C LYS A 1089 15.78 11.00 26.90
N GLU A 1090 15.97 12.13 27.58
CA GLU A 1090 15.15 13.32 27.32
C GLU A 1090 15.26 13.71 25.83
N PRO A 1091 14.16 14.04 25.16
CA PRO A 1091 14.20 14.34 23.74
C PRO A 1091 15.07 15.58 23.51
N ALA A 1092 15.82 15.60 22.41
CA ALA A 1092 16.67 16.73 22.05
C ALA A 1092 15.89 18.06 21.82
N LEU A 1093 14.57 17.97 21.67
CA LEU A 1093 13.67 19.07 21.37
C LEU A 1093 12.42 18.98 22.25
N LYS A 1094 12.04 20.09 22.88
CA LYS A 1094 10.77 20.21 23.60
C LYS A 1094 9.57 20.10 22.66
N VAL A 1095 8.49 19.49 23.15
CA VAL A 1095 7.19 19.42 22.47
C VAL A 1095 6.72 20.84 22.12
N PRO A 1096 6.22 21.13 20.90
CA PRO A 1096 5.86 22.49 20.47
C PRO A 1096 5.01 23.28 21.45
N ARG A 1097 3.97 22.66 22.00
CA ARG A 1097 3.02 23.29 22.94
C ARG A 1097 3.62 23.58 24.33
N GLN A 1098 4.84 23.10 24.60
CA GLN A 1098 5.59 23.39 25.83
C GLN A 1098 6.60 24.54 25.67
N ARG A 1099 6.79 25.07 24.45
CA ARG A 1099 7.83 26.09 24.14
C ARG A 1099 7.44 27.51 24.54
N GLU A 1100 6.14 27.82 24.61
CA GLU A 1100 5.61 29.19 24.78
C GLU A 1100 5.72 29.76 26.21
N GLN A 1101 6.56 29.17 27.07
CA GLN A 1101 6.85 29.66 28.43
C GLN A 1101 8.27 30.20 28.61
N GLU A 1102 9.08 30.21 27.55
CA GLU A 1102 10.41 30.84 27.50
C GLU A 1102 10.37 32.06 26.58
#